data_AF-W3AP63-F1
#
_entry.id   AF-W3AP63-F1
#
_cell.length_a   1.000
_cell.length_b   1.000
_cell.length_c   1.000
_cell.angle_alpha   90.00
_cell.angle_beta   90.00
_cell.angle_gamma   90.00
#
_symmetry.space_group_name_H-M   'P 1'
#
loop_
_entity.id
_entity.type
_entity.pdbx_description
1 polymer ?
#
loop_
_entity_poly.entity_id
_entity_poly.type
_entity_poly.pdbx_seq_one_letter_code
_entity_poly.pdbx_strand_id
1 'polypeptide(L)'
;MERYYDAIERIRQIPEEKAVPETFRDYFMICADFIYKLDDFIEETRDLDLSALSFSDSAEGKHWQERLREWNRILYRDMSEGYESSYLNPAYSEKKLSPFSSMLTVLLMEIESLIPAAYEKDMEDITAVLETFIQIYCMFESSYSEYNENHQEGSLPEVQAVKDVLYSYAFDYSWDFIRHQMAGQYIPEGSFTRNIILNHDFKDPSDIFLYGSYVSETALQTAEYVAKLSDEEIDRMAYTWYKGFKDGFEIQGKPYSRKSLIEFRYQMGYERVVKRAAEYFKEDGYDFTVPRRSGHFITRSPKGASLLYDSPNRQMDYDHSYDLALVMGDRIASRMIEETEQIFRSFGNDIKRYAGPVVLEGFGEPEFEPEEKEERLRFTEHQKEVYGRYRNNLQMLVHRFILEEERSFTIIAWPLPSIGGDFESILHETVKINTMSRETYLPVQEKIIEALDKAVMVKVKGRGNDTDMIVRLHELHDPEKETNFENCLSDVNIPLGEVFTSPVLKGTTGVLNVKSVFIEGIHFRDLKISFRDGRVTDYSCDNFDSPEASKALIRRVIFGEKENLPIGEFAIGTNTLAYRMIEKYKLGSKMPILIAEKTGPHFAVGDTCYSFMEDMKLYNPDGKEIIAKDNECSALRNTEPEKAYFAVHTDITIPYNELDTIVAVTGEGQEISIISGGRFVLQGTEVLNAPFDN
;
A
#
# COMPACT_ATOMS: atom_id res chain seq x y z
N MET A 1 9.70 -13.45 -29.76
CA MET A 1 11.13 -13.77 -29.96
C MET A 1 11.73 -13.00 -31.14
N GLU A 2 11.24 -13.14 -32.39
CA GLU A 2 11.80 -12.37 -33.53
C GLU A 2 11.75 -10.84 -33.32
N ARG A 3 10.57 -10.29 -32.97
CA ARG A 3 10.40 -8.86 -32.65
C ARG A 3 11.34 -8.32 -31.56
N TYR A 4 11.61 -9.13 -30.53
CA TYR A 4 12.52 -8.74 -29.45
C TYR A 4 13.95 -8.59 -29.97
N TYR A 5 14.45 -9.58 -30.70
CA TYR A 5 15.80 -9.54 -31.25
C TYR A 5 15.97 -8.43 -32.29
N ASP A 6 14.95 -8.17 -33.11
CA ASP A 6 14.93 -7.04 -34.05
C ASP A 6 15.01 -5.70 -33.30
N ALA A 7 14.27 -5.55 -32.20
CA ALA A 7 14.30 -4.37 -31.36
C ALA A 7 15.68 -4.16 -30.72
N ILE A 8 16.27 -5.22 -30.15
CA ILE A 8 17.63 -5.19 -29.60
C ILE A 8 18.65 -4.82 -30.67
N GLU A 9 18.58 -5.38 -31.88
CA GLU A 9 19.49 -5.05 -32.97
C GLU A 9 19.38 -3.59 -33.39
N ARG A 10 18.16 -3.04 -33.49
CA ARG A 10 17.97 -1.61 -33.78
C ARG A 10 18.55 -0.73 -32.68
N ILE A 11 18.28 -1.07 -31.42
CA ILE A 11 18.75 -0.30 -30.25
C ILE A 11 20.28 -0.31 -30.19
N ARG A 12 20.91 -1.45 -30.51
CA ARG A 12 22.39 -1.63 -30.61
C ARG A 12 23.09 -0.59 -31.48
N GLN A 13 22.40 -0.01 -32.45
CA GLN A 13 22.97 0.95 -33.39
C GLN A 13 22.91 2.41 -32.87
N ILE A 14 22.00 2.71 -31.93
CA ILE A 14 21.71 4.08 -31.44
C ILE A 14 22.95 4.84 -30.94
N PRO A 15 23.85 4.24 -30.12
CA PRO A 15 25.01 4.98 -29.60
C PRO A 15 26.00 5.44 -30.67
N GLU A 16 26.04 4.78 -31.83
CA GLU A 16 26.99 5.06 -32.90
C GLU A 16 26.45 6.06 -33.94
N GLU A 17 25.13 6.12 -34.13
CA GLU A 17 24.46 6.82 -35.24
C GLU A 17 24.61 8.34 -35.20
N LYS A 18 24.81 8.94 -34.01
CA LYS A 18 24.80 10.41 -33.81
C LYS A 18 23.61 11.12 -34.49
N ALA A 19 22.51 10.40 -34.68
CA ALA A 19 21.39 10.80 -35.54
C ALA A 19 20.30 11.61 -34.82
N VAL A 20 20.56 12.05 -33.59
CA VAL A 20 19.71 12.96 -32.81
C VAL A 20 20.52 14.17 -32.34
N PRO A 21 19.86 15.30 -31.99
CA PRO A 21 20.55 16.47 -31.47
C PRO A 21 21.39 16.14 -30.22
N GLU A 22 22.54 16.81 -30.08
CA GLU A 22 23.51 16.55 -29.00
C GLU A 22 22.86 16.58 -27.60
N THR A 23 21.92 17.49 -27.38
CA THR A 23 21.15 17.65 -26.13
C THR A 23 20.39 16.38 -25.70
N PHE A 24 19.88 15.59 -26.66
CA PHE A 24 19.07 14.39 -26.40
C PHE A 24 19.87 13.09 -26.53
N ARG A 25 21.06 13.15 -27.13
CA ARG A 25 21.89 11.97 -27.40
C ARG A 25 22.23 11.19 -26.12
N ASP A 26 22.58 11.90 -25.06
CA ASP A 26 22.94 11.31 -23.76
C ASP A 26 21.80 10.47 -23.18
N TYR A 27 20.56 10.98 -23.22
CA TYR A 27 19.36 10.26 -22.78
C TYR A 27 19.16 8.94 -23.55
N PHE A 28 19.19 8.98 -24.88
CA PHE A 28 18.98 7.77 -25.69
C PHE A 28 20.11 6.75 -25.54
N MET A 29 21.34 7.22 -25.31
CA MET A 29 22.48 6.35 -25.00
C MET A 29 22.32 5.66 -23.64
N ILE A 30 21.87 6.37 -22.61
CA ILE A 30 21.59 5.79 -21.28
C ILE A 30 20.48 4.74 -21.36
N CYS A 31 19.39 5.04 -22.06
CA CYS A 31 18.31 4.07 -22.28
C CYS A 31 18.82 2.81 -23.00
N ALA A 32 19.57 2.98 -24.09
CA ALA A 32 20.12 1.87 -24.86
C ALA A 32 21.10 1.02 -24.03
N ASP A 33 21.97 1.67 -23.24
CA ASP A 33 22.92 1.00 -22.35
C ASP A 33 22.22 0.18 -21.25
N PHE A 34 21.15 0.71 -20.66
CA PHE A 34 20.32 -0.05 -19.73
C PHE A 34 19.69 -1.28 -20.40
N ILE A 35 19.11 -1.10 -21.59
CA ILE A 35 18.50 -2.19 -22.36
C ILE A 35 19.52 -3.28 -22.69
N TYR A 36 20.78 -2.93 -22.98
CA TYR A 36 21.84 -3.93 -23.17
C TYR A 36 22.15 -4.70 -21.90
N LYS A 37 22.25 -4.03 -20.74
CA LYS A 37 22.47 -4.72 -19.46
C LYS A 37 21.33 -5.71 -19.16
N LEU A 38 20.10 -5.35 -19.52
CA LEU A 38 18.93 -6.22 -19.37
C LEU A 38 18.99 -7.43 -20.32
N ASP A 39 19.34 -7.21 -21.60
CA ASP A 39 19.56 -8.26 -22.60
C ASP A 39 20.70 -9.20 -22.18
N ASP A 40 21.84 -8.66 -21.72
CA ASP A 40 22.96 -9.45 -21.21
C ASP A 40 22.53 -10.35 -20.04
N PHE A 41 21.72 -9.83 -19.10
CA PHE A 41 21.14 -10.63 -18.03
C PHE A 41 20.21 -11.73 -18.57
N ILE A 42 19.33 -11.41 -19.53
CA ILE A 42 18.40 -12.37 -20.14
C ILE A 42 19.16 -13.49 -20.83
N GLU A 43 20.21 -13.17 -21.56
CA GLU A 43 21.07 -14.08 -22.31
C GLU A 43 21.90 -14.95 -21.39
N GLU A 44 22.53 -14.38 -20.35
CA GLU A 44 23.30 -15.13 -19.35
C GLU A 44 22.41 -16.12 -18.58
N THR A 45 21.14 -15.78 -18.35
CA THR A 45 20.17 -16.62 -17.61
C THR A 45 19.20 -17.35 -18.53
N ARG A 46 19.44 -17.42 -19.85
CA ARG A 46 18.48 -17.94 -20.84
C ARG A 46 18.05 -19.37 -20.56
N ASP A 47 19.01 -20.23 -20.20
CA ASP A 47 18.79 -21.66 -20.02
C ASP A 47 18.46 -22.03 -18.54
N LEU A 48 18.23 -21.03 -17.68
CA LEU A 48 17.92 -21.21 -16.28
C LEU A 48 16.43 -21.03 -15.99
N ASP A 49 15.90 -21.88 -15.11
CA ASP A 49 14.69 -21.56 -14.35
C ASP A 49 15.10 -20.88 -13.05
N LEU A 50 15.09 -19.54 -13.04
CA LEU A 50 15.43 -18.74 -11.86
C LEU A 50 14.51 -19.05 -10.68
N SER A 51 13.25 -19.44 -10.90
CA SER A 51 12.33 -19.77 -9.82
C SER A 51 12.69 -21.06 -9.06
N ALA A 52 13.56 -21.89 -9.64
CA ALA A 52 14.03 -23.16 -9.09
C ALA A 52 15.55 -23.21 -8.87
N LEU A 53 16.26 -22.10 -9.10
CA LEU A 53 17.73 -22.04 -9.01
C LEU A 53 18.21 -22.17 -7.57
N SER A 54 18.96 -23.24 -7.26
CA SER A 54 19.44 -23.52 -5.91
C SER A 54 20.85 -22.95 -5.64
N PHE A 55 20.99 -22.14 -4.59
CA PHE A 55 22.29 -21.67 -4.08
C PHE A 55 23.01 -22.71 -3.18
N SER A 56 22.96 -23.98 -3.56
CA SER A 56 23.71 -25.04 -2.88
C SER A 56 25.20 -24.73 -2.76
N ASP A 57 25.90 -25.40 -1.83
CA ASP A 57 27.34 -25.26 -1.60
C ASP A 57 28.25 -25.60 -2.80
N SER A 58 27.67 -26.03 -3.92
CA SER A 58 28.36 -26.30 -5.18
C SER A 58 28.99 -25.03 -5.78
N ALA A 59 29.96 -25.22 -6.68
CA ALA A 59 30.61 -24.10 -7.35
C ALA A 59 29.61 -23.30 -8.22
N GLU A 60 28.64 -23.97 -8.82
CA GLU A 60 27.59 -23.35 -9.63
C GLU A 60 26.60 -22.56 -8.78
N GLY A 61 26.16 -23.11 -7.64
CA GLY A 61 25.28 -22.41 -6.71
C GLY A 61 25.91 -21.12 -6.18
N LYS A 62 27.17 -21.19 -5.73
CA LYS A 62 27.94 -20.01 -5.28
C LYS A 62 28.16 -18.99 -6.39
N HIS A 63 28.45 -19.45 -7.60
CA HIS A 63 28.60 -18.58 -8.75
C HIS A 63 27.33 -17.76 -9.00
N TRP A 64 26.17 -18.42 -9.07
CA TRP A 64 24.90 -17.72 -9.32
C TRP A 64 24.45 -16.83 -8.16
N GLN A 65 24.74 -17.25 -6.92
CA GLN A 65 24.52 -16.42 -5.74
C GLN A 65 25.25 -15.07 -5.85
N GLU A 66 26.54 -15.10 -6.21
CA GLU A 66 27.34 -13.88 -6.41
C GLU A 66 26.86 -13.09 -7.65
N ARG A 67 26.58 -13.78 -8.76
CA ARG A 67 26.16 -13.14 -10.02
C ARG A 67 24.80 -12.43 -9.90
N LEU A 68 23.81 -13.02 -9.22
CA LEU A 68 22.51 -12.37 -9.06
C LEU A 68 22.56 -11.15 -8.13
N ARG A 69 23.43 -11.19 -7.11
CA ARG A 69 23.72 -10.01 -6.28
C ARG A 69 24.36 -8.88 -7.10
N GLU A 70 25.30 -9.24 -7.97
CA GLU A 70 25.93 -8.28 -8.88
C GLU A 70 24.93 -7.68 -9.87
N TRP A 71 24.09 -8.52 -10.50
CA TRP A 71 23.05 -8.07 -11.41
C TRP A 71 22.03 -7.16 -10.74
N ASN A 72 21.60 -7.47 -9.51
CA ASN A 72 20.71 -6.59 -8.76
C ASN A 72 21.31 -5.19 -8.58
N ARG A 73 22.59 -5.11 -8.20
CA ARG A 73 23.30 -3.83 -8.08
C ARG A 73 23.47 -3.13 -9.43
N ILE A 74 23.75 -3.85 -10.51
CA ILE A 74 23.91 -3.27 -11.85
C ILE A 74 22.59 -2.66 -12.33
N LEU A 75 21.50 -3.42 -12.22
CA LEU A 75 20.21 -3.06 -12.79
C LEU A 75 19.48 -2.00 -11.95
N TYR A 76 19.67 -1.96 -10.62
CA TYR A 76 19.03 -0.93 -9.77
C TYR A 76 19.92 0.28 -9.45
N ARG A 77 21.12 0.37 -10.04
CA ARG A 77 22.09 1.43 -9.68
C ARG A 77 21.54 2.84 -9.87
N ASP A 78 20.88 3.08 -11.00
CA ASP A 78 20.44 4.42 -11.38
C ASP A 78 19.27 4.89 -10.51
N MET A 79 18.36 3.97 -10.15
CA MET A 79 17.29 4.23 -9.18
C MET A 79 17.82 4.48 -7.75
N SER A 80 18.79 3.68 -7.29
CA SER A 80 19.23 3.68 -5.88
C SER A 80 20.35 4.67 -5.58
N GLU A 81 21.51 4.54 -6.24
CA GLU A 81 22.71 5.34 -6.01
C GLU A 81 22.76 6.59 -6.92
N GLY A 82 22.19 6.51 -8.13
CA GLY A 82 22.34 7.50 -9.19
C GLY A 82 21.24 8.56 -9.33
N TYR A 83 20.17 8.47 -8.52
CA TYR A 83 18.91 9.19 -8.76
C TYR A 83 19.07 10.69 -8.97
N GLU A 84 19.85 11.38 -8.14
CA GLU A 84 19.99 12.84 -8.19
C GLU A 84 20.55 13.39 -9.52
N SER A 85 21.31 12.56 -10.24
CA SER A 85 21.88 12.88 -11.55
C SER A 85 21.30 12.05 -12.69
N SER A 86 20.22 11.31 -12.42
CA SER A 86 19.55 10.47 -13.40
C SER A 86 18.42 11.23 -14.11
N TYR A 87 18.11 10.82 -15.34
CA TYR A 87 16.92 11.27 -16.06
C TYR A 87 15.60 10.77 -15.43
N LEU A 88 15.67 9.87 -14.45
CA LEU A 88 14.55 9.54 -13.56
C LEU A 88 14.16 10.72 -12.65
N ASN A 89 15.09 11.61 -12.31
CA ASN A 89 14.77 12.78 -11.47
C ASN A 89 14.19 13.90 -12.35
N PRO A 90 12.91 14.31 -12.15
CA PRO A 90 12.26 15.29 -13.03
C PRO A 90 13.00 16.63 -13.09
N ALA A 91 13.61 17.07 -11.99
CA ALA A 91 14.36 18.33 -11.95
C ALA A 91 15.71 18.25 -12.69
N TYR A 92 16.35 17.08 -12.72
CA TYR A 92 17.54 16.86 -13.54
C TYR A 92 17.16 16.79 -15.02
N SER A 93 16.10 16.03 -15.32
CA SER A 93 15.58 15.83 -16.68
C SER A 93 15.11 17.14 -17.32
N GLU A 94 14.40 18.01 -16.59
CA GLU A 94 13.89 19.29 -17.12
C GLU A 94 15.02 20.19 -17.60
N LYS A 95 16.12 20.29 -16.84
CA LYS A 95 17.29 21.11 -17.20
C LYS A 95 17.94 20.69 -18.52
N LYS A 96 17.74 19.45 -18.93
CA LYS A 96 18.43 18.83 -20.07
C LYS A 96 17.50 18.60 -21.26
N LEU A 97 16.27 18.16 -21.02
CA LEU A 97 15.38 17.60 -22.02
C LEU A 97 14.12 18.43 -22.26
N SER A 98 13.96 19.59 -21.59
CA SER A 98 12.80 20.46 -21.82
C SER A 98 12.62 20.80 -23.32
N PRO A 99 11.40 20.75 -23.88
CA PRO A 99 10.11 20.52 -23.20
C PRO A 99 9.67 19.03 -23.11
N PHE A 100 10.55 18.06 -23.43
CA PHE A 100 10.23 16.62 -23.47
C PHE A 100 10.46 15.87 -22.15
N SER A 101 10.98 16.56 -21.14
CA SER A 101 11.37 16.01 -19.84
C SER A 101 10.36 15.04 -19.25
N SER A 102 9.09 15.44 -19.08
CA SER A 102 8.10 14.59 -18.43
C SER A 102 7.82 13.28 -19.18
N MET A 103 7.75 13.31 -20.51
CA MET A 103 7.53 12.11 -21.32
C MET A 103 8.73 11.16 -21.29
N LEU A 104 9.95 11.72 -21.40
CA LEU A 104 11.18 10.94 -21.43
C LEU A 104 11.55 10.39 -20.04
N THR A 105 11.26 11.13 -18.97
CA THR A 105 11.42 10.65 -17.59
C THR A 105 10.52 9.45 -17.30
N VAL A 106 9.26 9.50 -17.73
CA VAL A 106 8.33 8.36 -17.58
C VAL A 106 8.76 7.18 -18.45
N LEU A 107 9.19 7.42 -19.69
CA LEU A 107 9.68 6.36 -20.57
C LEU A 107 10.90 5.63 -19.99
N LEU A 108 11.86 6.36 -19.41
CA LEU A 108 13.00 5.74 -18.73
C LEU A 108 12.54 4.90 -17.53
N MET A 109 11.56 5.38 -16.77
CA MET A 109 10.99 4.60 -15.67
C MET A 109 10.28 3.32 -16.16
N GLU A 110 9.60 3.34 -17.32
CA GLU A 110 9.06 2.12 -17.94
C GLU A 110 10.18 1.14 -18.33
N ILE A 111 11.27 1.64 -18.93
CA ILE A 111 12.42 0.83 -19.35
C ILE A 111 13.09 0.18 -18.13
N GLU A 112 13.39 0.95 -17.08
CA GLU A 112 14.07 0.40 -15.90
C GLU A 112 13.15 -0.49 -15.04
N SER A 113 11.83 -0.39 -15.22
CA SER A 113 10.85 -1.26 -14.57
C SER A 113 10.72 -2.65 -15.22
N LEU A 114 11.43 -2.92 -16.33
CA LEU A 114 11.45 -4.23 -17.00
C LEU A 114 12.27 -5.32 -16.30
N ILE A 115 13.02 -4.98 -15.24
CA ILE A 115 13.84 -5.94 -14.47
C ILE A 115 13.00 -7.16 -14.03
N PRO A 116 11.84 -6.96 -13.36
CA PRO A 116 10.78 -7.96 -13.21
C PRO A 116 10.57 -8.93 -14.38
N ALA A 117 10.21 -8.39 -15.55
CA ALA A 117 9.85 -9.16 -16.73
C ALA A 117 11.02 -9.99 -17.26
N ALA A 118 12.26 -9.49 -17.11
CA ALA A 118 13.46 -10.22 -17.51
C ALA A 118 13.72 -11.48 -16.67
N TYR A 119 13.39 -11.44 -15.37
CA TYR A 119 13.46 -12.62 -14.49
C TYR A 119 12.37 -13.64 -14.83
N GLU A 120 11.17 -13.15 -15.15
CA GLU A 120 10.00 -13.97 -15.49
C GLU A 120 10.03 -14.49 -16.94
N LYS A 121 10.98 -13.98 -17.76
CA LYS A 121 11.06 -14.22 -19.21
C LYS A 121 9.81 -13.75 -19.96
N ASP A 122 9.17 -12.67 -19.48
CA ASP A 122 8.04 -12.03 -20.14
C ASP A 122 8.53 -11.16 -21.31
N MET A 123 8.81 -11.83 -22.43
CA MET A 123 9.32 -11.19 -23.64
C MET A 123 8.29 -10.28 -24.31
N GLU A 124 6.99 -10.50 -24.07
CA GLU A 124 5.93 -9.68 -24.66
C GLU A 124 5.92 -8.30 -24.00
N ASP A 125 5.98 -8.25 -22.68
CA ASP A 125 6.08 -7.01 -21.91
C ASP A 125 7.33 -6.21 -22.27
N ILE A 126 8.50 -6.87 -22.27
CA ILE A 126 9.76 -6.23 -22.65
C ILE A 126 9.66 -5.65 -24.07
N THR A 127 9.17 -6.42 -25.03
CA THR A 127 9.09 -5.97 -26.43
C THR A 127 8.18 -4.74 -26.57
N ALA A 128 7.07 -4.66 -25.84
CA ALA A 128 6.14 -3.52 -25.90
C ALA A 128 6.82 -2.20 -25.51
N VAL A 129 7.63 -2.22 -24.45
CA VAL A 129 8.39 -1.05 -23.99
C VAL A 129 9.52 -0.70 -24.96
N LEU A 130 10.27 -1.70 -25.44
CA LEU A 130 11.36 -1.48 -26.39
C LEU A 130 10.88 -0.87 -27.73
N GLU A 131 9.77 -1.35 -28.27
CA GLU A 131 9.18 -0.80 -29.49
C GLU A 131 8.71 0.65 -29.30
N THR A 132 8.16 0.97 -28.13
CA THR A 132 7.77 2.35 -27.77
C THR A 132 8.99 3.26 -27.69
N PHE A 133 10.08 2.79 -27.08
CA PHE A 133 11.36 3.50 -27.06
C PHE A 133 11.91 3.76 -28.46
N ILE A 134 11.94 2.73 -29.32
CA ILE A 134 12.40 2.84 -30.70
C ILE A 134 11.52 3.83 -31.48
N GLN A 135 10.20 3.77 -31.33
CA GLN A 135 9.30 4.71 -32.01
C GLN A 135 9.62 6.16 -31.64
N ILE A 136 9.81 6.46 -30.36
CA ILE A 136 10.18 7.80 -29.89
C ILE A 136 11.56 8.20 -30.41
N TYR A 137 12.55 7.30 -30.37
CA TYR A 137 13.87 7.58 -30.95
C TYR A 137 13.79 7.95 -32.44
N CYS A 138 13.08 7.14 -33.24
CA CYS A 138 12.91 7.34 -34.68
C CYS A 138 12.23 8.70 -35.01
N MET A 139 11.35 9.21 -34.14
CA MET A 139 10.78 10.55 -34.30
C MET A 139 11.83 11.64 -34.16
N PHE A 140 12.73 11.53 -33.18
CA PHE A 140 13.85 12.48 -33.01
C PHE A 140 14.85 12.36 -34.17
N GLU A 141 15.15 11.13 -34.59
CA GLU A 141 16.03 10.85 -35.74
C GLU A 141 15.48 11.50 -37.02
N SER A 142 14.21 11.27 -37.33
CA SER A 142 13.58 11.76 -38.57
C SER A 142 13.58 13.29 -38.62
N SER A 143 13.11 13.96 -37.56
CA SER A 143 13.10 15.43 -37.51
C SER A 143 14.51 16.04 -37.57
N TYR A 144 15.51 15.37 -36.98
CA TYR A 144 16.89 15.86 -37.05
C TYR A 144 17.51 15.67 -38.42
N SER A 145 17.25 14.54 -39.09
CA SER A 145 17.69 14.30 -40.47
C SER A 145 17.09 15.32 -41.44
N GLU A 146 15.78 15.54 -41.36
CA GLU A 146 15.05 16.54 -42.16
C GLU A 146 15.60 17.95 -41.96
N TYR A 147 15.91 18.32 -40.71
CA TYR A 147 16.56 19.59 -40.39
C TYR A 147 17.94 19.73 -41.05
N ASN A 148 18.79 18.70 -40.94
CA ASN A 148 20.13 18.71 -41.51
C ASN A 148 20.12 18.78 -43.04
N GLU A 149 19.12 18.19 -43.70
CA GLU A 149 18.98 18.24 -45.16
C GLU A 149 18.36 19.57 -45.65
N ASN A 150 17.26 20.00 -45.04
CA ASN A 150 16.40 21.03 -45.61
C ASN A 150 16.52 22.40 -44.93
N HIS A 151 17.07 22.50 -43.71
CA HIS A 151 17.23 23.73 -42.91
C HIS A 151 15.94 24.57 -42.75
N GLN A 152 14.77 24.00 -43.04
CA GLN A 152 13.46 24.69 -43.02
C GLN A 152 12.48 24.09 -42.00
N GLU A 153 12.66 22.82 -41.63
CA GLU A 153 11.84 22.14 -40.61
C GLU A 153 12.48 22.25 -39.21
N GLY A 154 11.73 21.90 -38.16
CA GLY A 154 12.25 21.90 -36.79
C GLY A 154 13.17 20.70 -36.56
N SER A 155 14.29 20.90 -35.86
CA SER A 155 15.25 19.83 -35.53
C SER A 155 14.76 18.80 -34.49
N LEU A 156 13.48 18.89 -34.10
CA LEU A 156 12.87 18.13 -33.02
C LEU A 156 11.41 17.81 -33.41
N PRO A 157 10.87 16.68 -32.96
CA PRO A 157 9.47 16.34 -33.19
C PRO A 157 8.54 17.29 -32.42
N GLU A 158 7.24 17.26 -32.74
CA GLU A 158 6.25 17.95 -31.92
C GLU A 158 6.09 17.26 -30.56
N VAL A 159 6.07 18.03 -29.47
CA VAL A 159 5.87 17.52 -28.11
C VAL A 159 4.59 16.71 -27.99
N GLN A 160 3.50 17.18 -28.61
CA GLN A 160 2.23 16.49 -28.60
C GLN A 160 2.32 15.13 -29.29
N ALA A 161 3.09 15.01 -30.39
CA ALA A 161 3.26 13.74 -31.08
C ALA A 161 3.97 12.69 -30.19
N VAL A 162 5.00 13.09 -29.44
CA VAL A 162 5.68 12.19 -28.49
C VAL A 162 4.72 11.76 -27.37
N LYS A 163 3.91 12.69 -26.86
CA LYS A 163 2.86 12.39 -25.88
C LYS A 163 1.79 11.42 -26.43
N ASP A 164 1.43 11.56 -27.71
CA ASP A 164 0.45 10.68 -28.37
C ASP A 164 0.98 9.25 -28.53
N VAL A 165 2.30 9.06 -28.68
CA VAL A 165 2.93 7.73 -28.64
C VAL A 165 2.74 7.08 -27.27
N LEU A 166 3.04 7.79 -26.18
CA LEU A 166 2.83 7.26 -24.82
C LEU A 166 1.35 7.03 -24.51
N TYR A 167 0.46 7.86 -25.04
CA TYR A 167 -0.98 7.62 -24.97
C TYR A 167 -1.38 6.34 -25.70
N SER A 168 -0.85 6.10 -26.89
CA SER A 168 -1.12 4.90 -27.69
C SER A 168 -0.57 3.66 -27.02
N TYR A 169 0.68 3.70 -26.51
CA TYR A 169 1.27 2.65 -25.68
C TYR A 169 0.35 2.29 -24.50
N ALA A 170 -0.05 3.29 -23.71
CA ALA A 170 -0.97 3.07 -22.59
C ALA A 170 -2.30 2.47 -23.03
N PHE A 171 -2.86 2.94 -24.16
CA PHE A 171 -4.17 2.50 -24.65
C PHE A 171 -4.13 1.11 -25.32
N ASP A 172 -3.04 0.76 -25.99
CA ASP A 172 -2.92 -0.48 -26.76
C ASP A 172 -2.55 -1.65 -25.85
N TYR A 173 -1.68 -1.42 -24.86
CA TYR A 173 -1.21 -2.44 -23.93
C TYR A 173 -1.94 -2.46 -22.57
N SER A 174 -2.94 -1.58 -22.35
CA SER A 174 -3.68 -1.53 -21.07
C SER A 174 -4.26 -2.88 -20.67
N TRP A 175 -4.82 -3.63 -21.62
CA TRP A 175 -5.35 -4.96 -21.37
C TRP A 175 -4.30 -5.90 -20.78
N ASP A 176 -3.12 -5.96 -21.41
CA ASP A 176 -2.06 -6.88 -21.03
C ASP A 176 -1.51 -6.53 -19.64
N PHE A 177 -1.25 -5.25 -19.39
CA PHE A 177 -0.75 -4.77 -18.09
C PHE A 177 -1.76 -4.98 -16.96
N ILE A 178 -3.04 -4.68 -17.17
CA ILE A 178 -4.09 -4.91 -16.17
C ILE A 178 -4.27 -6.41 -15.94
N ARG A 179 -4.26 -7.21 -17.01
CA ARG A 179 -4.42 -8.67 -16.91
C ARG A 179 -3.26 -9.32 -16.18
N HIS A 180 -2.03 -8.92 -16.47
CA HIS A 180 -0.84 -9.42 -15.77
C HIS A 180 -0.95 -9.12 -14.27
N GLN A 181 -1.24 -7.87 -13.90
CA GLN A 181 -1.43 -7.49 -12.49
C GLN A 181 -2.54 -8.33 -11.83
N MET A 182 -3.72 -8.43 -12.46
CA MET A 182 -4.85 -9.17 -11.89
C MET A 182 -4.58 -10.69 -11.82
N ALA A 183 -3.87 -11.25 -12.80
CA ALA A 183 -3.47 -12.66 -12.78
C ALA A 183 -2.55 -12.93 -11.59
N GLY A 184 -1.57 -12.06 -11.34
CA GLY A 184 -0.70 -12.14 -10.16
C GLY A 184 -1.44 -12.08 -8.82
N GLN A 185 -2.67 -11.55 -8.78
CA GLN A 185 -3.52 -11.50 -7.59
C GLN A 185 -4.46 -12.70 -7.46
N TYR A 186 -5.06 -13.15 -8.56
CA TYR A 186 -6.21 -14.07 -8.52
C TYR A 186 -5.95 -15.44 -9.15
N ILE A 187 -4.83 -15.63 -9.84
CA ILE A 187 -4.51 -16.86 -10.59
C ILE A 187 -3.18 -17.43 -10.07
N PRO A 188 -3.19 -18.50 -9.26
CA PRO A 188 -1.96 -19.09 -8.73
C PRO A 188 -1.14 -19.85 -9.78
N GLU A 189 -1.79 -20.40 -10.81
CA GLU A 189 -1.12 -21.21 -11.82
C GLU A 189 -0.14 -20.37 -12.66
N GLY A 190 1.10 -20.86 -12.82
CA GLY A 190 2.12 -20.20 -13.64
C GLY A 190 2.80 -18.97 -13.01
N SER A 191 2.49 -18.63 -11.77
CA SER A 191 3.10 -17.49 -11.07
C SER A 191 4.58 -17.75 -10.69
N PHE A 192 5.48 -16.90 -11.21
CA PHE A 192 6.92 -16.96 -10.93
C PHE A 192 7.26 -16.74 -9.45
N THR A 193 6.72 -15.70 -8.84
CA THR A 193 6.92 -15.36 -7.42
C THR A 193 6.42 -16.45 -6.47
N ARG A 194 5.30 -17.09 -6.81
CA ARG A 194 4.77 -18.26 -6.10
C ARG A 194 5.71 -19.45 -6.19
N ASN A 195 6.27 -19.73 -7.38
CA ASN A 195 7.20 -20.84 -7.56
C ASN A 195 8.46 -20.68 -6.71
N ILE A 196 8.98 -19.45 -6.55
CA ILE A 196 10.10 -19.18 -5.64
C ILE A 196 9.76 -19.63 -4.20
N ILE A 197 8.59 -19.24 -3.66
CA ILE A 197 8.16 -19.64 -2.31
C ILE A 197 8.05 -21.17 -2.18
N LEU A 198 7.56 -21.85 -3.21
CA LEU A 198 7.41 -23.31 -3.19
C LEU A 198 8.77 -24.03 -3.24
N ASN A 199 9.70 -23.54 -4.06
CA ASN A 199 10.94 -24.23 -4.38
C ASN A 199 12.07 -23.99 -3.37
N HIS A 200 12.05 -22.90 -2.60
CA HIS A 200 13.17 -22.51 -1.71
C HIS A 200 12.79 -22.51 -0.23
N ASP A 201 13.67 -22.95 0.66
CA ASP A 201 13.41 -22.94 2.12
C ASP A 201 13.86 -21.65 2.83
N PHE A 202 14.52 -20.74 2.09
CA PHE A 202 15.01 -19.44 2.55
C PHE A 202 15.94 -19.54 3.75
N LYS A 203 16.69 -20.65 3.85
CA LYS A 203 17.84 -20.75 4.78
C LYS A 203 19.08 -20.08 4.21
N ASP A 204 19.17 -19.90 2.90
CA ASP A 204 20.14 -18.97 2.28
C ASP A 204 19.46 -17.60 2.10
N PRO A 205 19.93 -16.55 2.78
CA PRO A 205 19.38 -15.19 2.63
C PRO A 205 19.45 -14.63 1.21
N SER A 206 20.25 -15.23 0.33
CA SER A 206 20.40 -14.81 -1.07
C SER A 206 19.21 -15.22 -1.93
N ASP A 207 18.37 -16.15 -1.47
CA ASP A 207 17.17 -16.60 -2.20
C ASP A 207 16.24 -15.43 -2.57
N ILE A 208 16.26 -14.33 -1.81
CA ILE A 208 15.48 -13.12 -2.09
C ILE A 208 15.88 -12.41 -3.40
N PHE A 209 17.10 -12.64 -3.91
CA PHE A 209 17.54 -12.09 -5.21
C PHE A 209 16.87 -12.77 -6.40
N LEU A 210 16.19 -13.91 -6.21
CA LEU A 210 15.49 -14.63 -7.27
C LEU A 210 14.23 -13.90 -7.77
N TYR A 211 13.69 -12.95 -6.99
CA TYR A 211 12.47 -12.22 -7.35
C TYR A 211 12.65 -11.17 -8.45
N GLY A 212 13.89 -10.78 -8.76
CA GLY A 212 14.16 -9.65 -9.65
C GLY A 212 13.61 -8.32 -9.13
N SER A 213 13.46 -8.20 -7.81
CA SER A 213 13.10 -6.96 -7.10
C SER A 213 14.36 -6.32 -6.51
N TYR A 214 14.33 -5.02 -6.21
CA TYR A 214 15.43 -4.36 -5.52
C TYR A 214 15.62 -4.97 -4.13
N VAL A 215 16.85 -5.39 -3.82
CA VAL A 215 17.19 -5.95 -2.50
C VAL A 215 17.98 -4.90 -1.72
N SER A 216 17.32 -4.22 -0.79
CA SER A 216 17.98 -3.26 0.10
C SER A 216 18.88 -3.96 1.13
N GLU A 217 19.74 -3.19 1.78
CA GLU A 217 20.50 -3.66 2.95
C GLU A 217 19.56 -4.14 4.06
N THR A 218 18.45 -3.43 4.29
CA THR A 218 17.43 -3.79 5.29
C THR A 218 16.77 -5.13 4.96
N ALA A 219 16.37 -5.36 3.70
CA ALA A 219 15.76 -6.62 3.27
C ALA A 219 16.74 -7.79 3.44
N LEU A 220 18.01 -7.60 3.04
CA LEU A 220 19.05 -8.62 3.21
C LEU A 220 19.33 -8.93 4.68
N GLN A 221 19.48 -7.92 5.54
CA GLN A 221 19.66 -8.12 6.99
C GLN A 221 18.45 -8.82 7.62
N THR A 222 17.25 -8.52 7.14
CA THR A 222 16.02 -9.20 7.57
C THR A 222 16.06 -10.68 7.20
N ALA A 223 16.38 -11.00 5.94
CA ALA A 223 16.54 -12.38 5.49
C ALA A 223 17.62 -13.13 6.28
N GLU A 224 18.77 -12.50 6.53
CA GLU A 224 19.85 -13.07 7.34
C GLU A 224 19.44 -13.37 8.78
N TYR A 225 18.60 -12.51 9.37
CA TYR A 225 18.06 -12.72 10.70
C TYR A 225 17.04 -13.86 10.70
N VAL A 226 16.06 -13.80 9.82
CA VAL A 226 14.97 -14.79 9.71
C VAL A 226 15.50 -16.19 9.37
N ALA A 227 16.56 -16.30 8.54
CA ALA A 227 17.23 -17.57 8.25
C ALA A 227 17.85 -18.23 9.49
N LYS A 228 18.27 -17.45 10.49
CA LYS A 228 18.90 -17.95 11.73
C LYS A 228 17.89 -18.41 12.79
N LEU A 229 16.62 -18.01 12.67
CA LEU A 229 15.57 -18.41 13.61
C LEU A 229 15.41 -19.93 13.64
N SER A 230 15.05 -20.47 14.81
CA SER A 230 14.70 -21.88 14.92
C SER A 230 13.42 -22.20 14.14
N ASP A 231 13.25 -23.46 13.74
CA ASP A 231 12.01 -23.88 13.09
C ASP A 231 10.78 -23.64 14.00
N GLU A 232 10.95 -23.74 15.33
CA GLU A 232 9.90 -23.42 16.33
C GLU A 232 9.52 -21.92 16.36
N GLU A 233 10.47 -21.02 16.11
CA GLU A 233 10.18 -19.58 16.01
C GLU A 233 9.45 -19.24 14.72
N ILE A 234 9.91 -19.78 13.59
CA ILE A 234 9.25 -19.62 12.29
C ILE A 234 7.82 -20.18 12.33
N ASP A 235 7.65 -21.36 12.91
CA ASP A 235 6.35 -22.02 13.06
C ASP A 235 5.38 -21.14 13.86
N ARG A 236 5.81 -20.56 14.98
CA ARG A 236 4.97 -19.66 15.79
C ARG A 236 4.59 -18.38 15.06
N MET A 237 5.52 -17.76 14.34
CA MET A 237 5.25 -16.54 13.55
C MET A 237 4.22 -16.85 12.45
N ALA A 238 4.44 -17.92 11.69
CA ALA A 238 3.55 -18.34 10.60
C ALA A 238 2.17 -18.76 11.12
N TYR A 239 2.11 -19.55 12.20
CA TYR A 239 0.86 -20.02 12.78
C TYR A 239 0.01 -18.87 13.31
N THR A 240 0.62 -17.89 13.99
CA THR A 240 -0.11 -16.71 14.50
C THR A 240 -0.83 -15.98 13.36
N TRP A 241 -0.13 -15.79 12.25
CA TRP A 241 -0.66 -15.11 11.07
C TRP A 241 -1.74 -15.91 10.34
N TYR A 242 -1.49 -17.20 10.07
CA TYR A 242 -2.50 -18.11 9.49
C TYR A 242 -3.76 -18.20 10.37
N LYS A 243 -3.57 -18.35 11.69
CA LYS A 243 -4.68 -18.52 12.63
C LYS A 243 -5.53 -17.26 12.73
N GLY A 244 -4.91 -16.07 12.72
CA GLY A 244 -5.61 -14.79 12.65
C GLY A 244 -6.57 -14.76 11.47
N PHE A 245 -6.08 -15.01 10.25
CA PHE A 245 -6.94 -15.06 9.06
C PHE A 245 -8.16 -15.98 9.21
N LYS A 246 -7.96 -17.18 9.77
CA LYS A 246 -9.03 -18.16 9.99
C LYS A 246 -10.03 -17.69 11.05
N ASP A 247 -9.54 -17.17 12.18
CA ASP A 247 -10.38 -16.61 13.25
C ASP A 247 -11.24 -15.45 12.73
N GLY A 248 -10.70 -14.56 11.91
CA GLY A 248 -11.45 -13.47 11.28
C GLY A 248 -12.66 -13.94 10.50
N PHE A 249 -12.53 -15.02 9.73
CA PHE A 249 -13.68 -15.62 9.04
C PHE A 249 -14.71 -16.19 10.02
N GLU A 250 -14.26 -16.95 11.03
CA GLU A 250 -15.14 -17.61 11.99
C GLU A 250 -15.93 -16.60 12.82
N ILE A 251 -15.27 -15.54 13.30
CA ILE A 251 -15.87 -14.49 14.14
C ILE A 251 -16.89 -13.67 13.35
N GLN A 252 -16.57 -13.31 12.10
CA GLN A 252 -17.48 -12.55 11.24
C GLN A 252 -18.60 -13.41 10.63
N GLY A 253 -18.62 -14.72 10.92
CA GLY A 253 -19.60 -15.65 10.35
C GLY A 253 -19.47 -15.82 8.83
N LYS A 254 -18.29 -15.54 8.27
CA LYS A 254 -18.02 -15.60 6.84
C LYS A 254 -17.77 -17.03 6.37
N PRO A 255 -18.12 -17.38 5.13
CA PRO A 255 -18.05 -18.75 4.63
C PRO A 255 -16.62 -19.19 4.26
N TYR A 256 -15.77 -19.42 5.27
CA TYR A 256 -14.37 -19.86 5.09
C TYR A 256 -14.27 -21.06 4.13
N SER A 257 -15.02 -22.13 4.40
CA SER A 257 -15.02 -23.38 3.63
C SER A 257 -15.46 -23.26 2.15
N ARG A 258 -15.99 -22.10 1.71
CA ARG A 258 -16.34 -21.85 0.29
C ARG A 258 -15.18 -21.23 -0.49
N LYS A 259 -14.07 -20.88 0.17
CA LYS A 259 -12.88 -20.26 -0.41
C LYS A 259 -11.71 -21.23 -0.45
N SER A 260 -10.72 -20.95 -1.29
CA SER A 260 -9.54 -21.80 -1.49
C SER A 260 -8.33 -21.08 -2.09
N LEU A 261 -8.32 -19.74 -2.08
CA LEU A 261 -7.20 -18.95 -2.59
C LEU A 261 -6.98 -17.72 -1.71
N ILE A 262 -5.77 -17.54 -1.20
CA ILE A 262 -5.33 -16.31 -0.53
C ILE A 262 -4.31 -15.54 -1.37
N GLU A 263 -4.08 -14.28 -1.03
CA GLU A 263 -3.03 -13.45 -1.64
C GLU A 263 -2.03 -13.02 -0.56
N PHE A 264 -0.76 -13.41 -0.68
CA PHE A 264 0.27 -12.95 0.22
C PHE A 264 0.81 -11.58 -0.19
N ARG A 265 0.86 -10.68 0.79
CA ARG A 265 1.46 -9.34 0.70
C ARG A 265 2.46 -9.23 1.82
N TYR A 266 3.74 -9.09 1.54
CA TYR A 266 4.73 -9.11 2.62
C TYR A 266 5.97 -8.27 2.36
N GLN A 267 6.58 -7.82 3.45
CA GLN A 267 7.90 -7.19 3.46
C GLN A 267 9.01 -8.20 3.12
N MET A 268 9.85 -7.86 2.14
CA MET A 268 10.98 -8.70 1.71
C MET A 268 11.93 -9.02 2.88
N GLY A 269 12.42 -10.24 2.92
CA GLY A 269 13.25 -10.81 4.00
C GLY A 269 12.49 -11.72 4.97
N TYR A 270 11.15 -11.76 4.90
CA TYR A 270 10.30 -12.65 5.71
C TYR A 270 9.84 -13.92 4.96
N GLU A 271 10.43 -14.24 3.82
CA GLU A 271 10.01 -15.32 2.92
C GLU A 271 9.93 -16.68 3.61
N ARG A 272 10.83 -16.98 4.57
CA ARG A 272 10.78 -18.22 5.34
C ARG A 272 9.51 -18.34 6.19
N VAL A 273 9.02 -17.23 6.75
CA VAL A 273 7.74 -17.17 7.48
C VAL A 273 6.58 -17.35 6.50
N VAL A 274 6.63 -16.68 5.34
CA VAL A 274 5.62 -16.81 4.28
C VAL A 274 5.52 -18.24 3.77
N LYS A 275 6.65 -18.91 3.52
CA LYS A 275 6.69 -20.32 3.13
C LYS A 275 5.99 -21.19 4.17
N ARG A 276 6.33 -21.02 5.45
CA ARG A 276 5.71 -21.81 6.52
C ARG A 276 4.21 -21.52 6.66
N ALA A 277 3.79 -20.26 6.48
CA ALA A 277 2.37 -19.90 6.48
C ALA A 277 1.64 -20.54 5.28
N ALA A 278 2.25 -20.53 4.09
CA ALA A 278 1.72 -21.17 2.89
C ALA A 278 1.50 -22.68 3.08
N GLU A 279 2.36 -23.35 3.85
CA GLU A 279 2.17 -24.76 4.23
C GLU A 279 0.92 -24.97 5.08
N TYR A 280 0.68 -24.13 6.10
CA TYR A 280 -0.55 -24.19 6.89
C TYR A 280 -1.81 -23.95 6.06
N PHE A 281 -1.79 -22.94 5.18
CA PHE A 281 -2.90 -22.69 4.27
C PHE A 281 -3.15 -23.88 3.34
N LYS A 282 -2.09 -24.49 2.82
CA LYS A 282 -2.18 -25.69 1.98
C LYS A 282 -2.77 -26.89 2.73
N GLU A 283 -2.40 -27.08 4.00
CA GLU A 283 -3.00 -28.10 4.86
C GLU A 283 -4.52 -27.89 5.06
N ASP A 284 -4.97 -26.63 5.06
CA ASP A 284 -6.39 -26.25 5.15
C ASP A 284 -7.11 -26.16 3.79
N GLY A 285 -6.44 -26.61 2.71
CA GLY A 285 -7.02 -26.68 1.36
C GLY A 285 -6.98 -25.38 0.55
N TYR A 286 -6.17 -24.40 0.97
CA TYR A 286 -5.96 -23.15 0.25
C TYR A 286 -4.73 -23.22 -0.66
N ASP A 287 -4.84 -22.56 -1.81
CA ASP A 287 -3.71 -22.14 -2.62
C ASP A 287 -3.39 -20.65 -2.34
N PHE A 288 -2.32 -20.13 -2.91
CA PHE A 288 -1.90 -18.75 -2.72
C PHE A 288 -1.32 -18.10 -3.97
N THR A 289 -1.42 -16.77 -4.03
CA THR A 289 -0.71 -15.90 -4.98
C THR A 289 0.27 -14.98 -4.24
N VAL A 290 1.26 -14.45 -4.97
CA VAL A 290 2.23 -13.47 -4.46
C VAL A 290 2.38 -12.34 -5.50
N PRO A 291 1.45 -11.37 -5.53
CA PRO A 291 1.51 -10.27 -6.47
C PRO A 291 2.71 -9.35 -6.19
N ARG A 292 3.23 -8.78 -7.27
CA ARG A 292 4.28 -7.75 -7.24
C ARG A 292 3.70 -6.37 -7.56
N ARG A 293 4.41 -5.31 -7.16
CA ARG A 293 4.07 -3.95 -7.60
C ARG A 293 4.16 -3.87 -9.13
N SER A 294 3.16 -3.25 -9.76
CA SER A 294 3.20 -3.01 -11.21
C SER A 294 4.37 -2.09 -11.59
N GLY A 295 5.08 -2.46 -12.65
CA GLY A 295 6.12 -1.64 -13.29
C GLY A 295 5.55 -0.50 -14.14
N HIS A 296 4.38 -0.66 -14.74
CA HIS A 296 3.86 0.31 -15.74
C HIS A 296 3.06 1.45 -15.14
N PHE A 297 3.28 2.68 -15.60
CA PHE A 297 2.61 3.86 -15.06
C PHE A 297 1.08 3.82 -15.14
N ILE A 298 0.49 3.04 -16.04
CA ILE A 298 -0.97 2.91 -16.16
C ILE A 298 -1.60 2.11 -15.00
N THR A 299 -0.84 1.16 -14.45
CA THR A 299 -1.25 0.26 -13.36
C THR A 299 -0.51 0.54 -12.05
N ARG A 300 0.53 1.39 -12.07
CA ARG A 300 1.26 1.86 -10.89
C ARG A 300 0.36 2.74 -10.03
N SER A 301 0.19 2.37 -8.76
CA SER A 301 -0.58 3.15 -7.80
C SER A 301 0.26 4.29 -7.20
N PRO A 302 -0.30 5.51 -7.04
CA PRO A 302 0.32 6.60 -6.29
C PRO A 302 0.54 6.32 -4.79
N LYS A 303 -0.20 5.36 -4.22
CA LYS A 303 -0.18 5.04 -2.77
C LYS A 303 0.97 4.12 -2.33
N GLY A 304 1.93 3.80 -3.21
CA GLY A 304 2.98 2.82 -2.88
C GLY A 304 2.43 1.39 -2.73
N ALA A 305 3.32 0.40 -2.65
CA ALA A 305 2.97 -1.01 -2.76
C ALA A 305 2.89 -1.73 -1.41
N SER A 306 1.71 -2.26 -1.08
CA SER A 306 1.57 -3.42 -0.18
C SER A 306 1.86 -4.74 -0.92
N LEU A 307 2.49 -4.69 -2.09
CA LEU A 307 2.83 -5.83 -2.95
C LEU A 307 4.35 -5.98 -2.92
N LEU A 308 4.89 -7.19 -3.16
CA LEU A 308 6.33 -7.49 -3.06
C LEU A 308 7.20 -6.44 -3.75
N TYR A 309 7.73 -5.51 -2.95
CA TYR A 309 8.43 -4.31 -3.41
C TYR A 309 9.18 -3.69 -2.23
N ASP A 310 10.43 -3.30 -2.46
CA ASP A 310 11.18 -2.41 -1.60
C ASP A 310 11.64 -1.23 -2.46
N SER A 311 11.59 -0.02 -1.90
CA SER A 311 11.87 1.19 -2.68
C SER A 311 13.38 1.35 -2.86
N PRO A 312 13.91 1.38 -4.10
CA PRO A 312 15.31 1.74 -4.31
C PRO A 312 15.57 3.20 -3.93
N ASN A 313 14.54 4.06 -4.05
CA ASN A 313 14.59 5.46 -3.64
C ASN A 313 13.16 6.01 -3.43
N ARG A 314 12.85 6.40 -2.18
CA ARG A 314 11.52 6.90 -1.80
C ARG A 314 11.18 8.26 -2.42
N GLN A 315 12.19 9.08 -2.74
CA GLN A 315 12.00 10.33 -3.49
C GLN A 315 11.66 10.04 -4.96
N MET A 316 12.28 9.04 -5.58
CA MET A 316 11.89 8.59 -6.93
C MET A 316 10.44 8.13 -6.95
N ASP A 317 10.03 7.27 -6.01
CA ASP A 317 8.64 6.83 -5.90
C ASP A 317 7.66 8.00 -5.76
N TYR A 318 8.04 9.02 -4.98
CA TYR A 318 7.27 10.24 -4.78
C TYR A 318 7.17 11.10 -6.05
N ASP A 319 8.27 11.23 -6.79
CA ASP A 319 8.35 12.02 -8.01
C ASP A 319 7.58 11.37 -9.17
N HIS A 320 7.56 10.03 -9.22
CA HIS A 320 6.86 9.21 -10.20
C HIS A 320 5.44 8.78 -9.79
N SER A 321 4.92 9.28 -8.65
CA SER A 321 3.61 8.87 -8.14
C SER A 321 2.43 9.30 -9.02
N TYR A 322 2.66 10.19 -10.00
CA TYR A 322 1.62 10.73 -10.90
C TYR A 322 1.97 10.58 -12.39
N ASP A 323 2.80 9.62 -12.76
CA ASP A 323 3.14 9.37 -14.18
C ASP A 323 1.88 9.13 -15.04
N LEU A 324 0.84 8.53 -14.46
CA LEU A 324 -0.48 8.37 -15.06
C LEU A 324 -1.12 9.69 -15.54
N ALA A 325 -0.71 10.84 -15.00
CA ALA A 325 -1.18 12.16 -15.45
C ALA A 325 -0.83 12.46 -16.92
N LEU A 326 0.13 11.76 -17.53
CA LEU A 326 0.39 11.90 -18.97
C LEU A 326 -0.82 11.53 -19.83
N VAL A 327 -1.58 10.52 -19.42
CA VAL A 327 -2.65 9.91 -20.25
C VAL A 327 -4.02 9.92 -19.60
N MET A 328 -4.10 10.14 -18.28
CA MET A 328 -5.37 10.08 -17.53
C MET A 328 -6.39 11.06 -18.11
N GLY A 329 -7.57 10.53 -18.41
CA GLY A 329 -8.72 11.22 -18.97
C GLY A 329 -9.88 10.24 -19.13
N ASP A 330 -11.08 10.74 -19.45
CA ASP A 330 -12.31 9.93 -19.45
C ASP A 330 -12.21 8.65 -20.30
N ARG A 331 -11.50 8.70 -21.44
CA ARG A 331 -11.32 7.54 -22.34
C ARG A 331 -10.44 6.45 -21.74
N ILE A 332 -9.30 6.82 -21.14
CA ILE A 332 -8.41 5.85 -20.47
C ILE A 332 -9.11 5.26 -19.24
N ALA A 333 -9.76 6.11 -18.43
CA ALA A 333 -10.51 5.65 -17.26
C ALA A 333 -11.63 4.67 -17.62
N SER A 334 -12.42 4.98 -18.64
CA SER A 334 -13.50 4.09 -19.11
C SER A 334 -12.96 2.78 -19.65
N ARG A 335 -11.88 2.84 -20.44
CA ARG A 335 -11.25 1.63 -20.98
C ARG A 335 -10.70 0.71 -19.89
N MET A 336 -9.98 1.24 -18.90
CA MET A 336 -9.46 0.43 -17.79
C MET A 336 -10.59 -0.29 -17.03
N ILE A 337 -11.75 0.36 -16.84
CA ILE A 337 -12.92 -0.27 -16.20
C ILE A 337 -13.50 -1.38 -17.08
N GLU A 338 -13.68 -1.12 -18.38
CA GLU A 338 -14.20 -2.10 -19.35
C GLU A 338 -13.30 -3.34 -19.45
N GLU A 339 -11.97 -3.14 -19.53
CA GLU A 339 -10.99 -4.21 -19.60
C GLU A 339 -10.92 -5.00 -18.29
N THR A 340 -10.90 -4.32 -17.14
CA THR A 340 -10.94 -4.97 -15.83
C THR A 340 -12.18 -5.87 -15.71
N GLU A 341 -13.36 -5.40 -16.16
CA GLU A 341 -14.58 -6.19 -16.14
C GLU A 341 -14.48 -7.43 -17.05
N GLN A 342 -13.92 -7.26 -18.25
CA GLN A 342 -13.72 -8.37 -19.19
C GLN A 342 -12.69 -9.38 -18.67
N ILE A 343 -11.62 -8.93 -18.02
CA ILE A 343 -10.60 -9.78 -17.40
C ILE A 343 -11.22 -10.60 -16.27
N PHE A 344 -11.99 -9.98 -15.36
CA PHE A 344 -12.72 -10.73 -14.33
C PHE A 344 -13.65 -11.79 -14.93
N ARG A 345 -14.37 -11.46 -16.00
CA ARG A 345 -15.21 -12.44 -16.72
C ARG A 345 -14.38 -13.57 -17.32
N SER A 346 -13.17 -13.28 -17.80
CA SER A 346 -12.26 -14.29 -18.36
C SER A 346 -11.72 -15.27 -17.32
N PHE A 347 -11.54 -14.83 -16.07
CA PHE A 347 -11.17 -15.70 -14.95
C PHE A 347 -12.32 -16.59 -14.45
N GLY A 348 -13.57 -16.24 -14.81
CA GLY A 348 -14.72 -17.12 -14.61
C GLY A 348 -14.95 -17.49 -13.14
N ASN A 349 -14.84 -18.79 -12.81
CA ASN A 349 -15.08 -19.27 -11.45
C ASN A 349 -13.84 -19.18 -10.54
N ASP A 350 -12.64 -18.99 -11.09
CA ASP A 350 -11.42 -18.91 -10.28
C ASP A 350 -11.48 -17.74 -9.31
N ILE A 351 -12.08 -16.62 -9.72
CA ILE A 351 -12.23 -15.44 -8.87
C ILE A 351 -13.05 -15.70 -7.60
N LYS A 352 -13.99 -16.66 -7.63
CA LYS A 352 -14.85 -16.99 -6.48
C LYS A 352 -14.09 -17.72 -5.38
N ARG A 353 -12.94 -18.32 -5.71
CA ARG A 353 -12.04 -19.00 -4.75
C ARG A 353 -11.36 -18.00 -3.82
N TYR A 354 -11.23 -16.75 -4.25
CA TYR A 354 -10.49 -15.71 -3.55
C TYR A 354 -11.09 -15.39 -2.19
N ALA A 355 -10.27 -15.56 -1.16
CA ALA A 355 -10.58 -15.40 0.25
C ALA A 355 -10.11 -14.05 0.81
N GLY A 356 -9.25 -13.35 0.08
CA GLY A 356 -8.69 -12.07 0.48
C GLY A 356 -7.19 -12.11 0.82
N PRO A 357 -6.63 -10.95 1.17
CA PRO A 357 -5.20 -10.79 1.38
C PRO A 357 -4.76 -11.22 2.77
N VAL A 358 -3.53 -11.72 2.84
CA VAL A 358 -2.80 -12.12 4.04
C VAL A 358 -1.52 -11.28 4.06
N VAL A 359 -1.52 -10.25 4.92
CA VAL A 359 -0.57 -9.12 4.85
C VAL A 359 0.43 -9.15 6.01
N LEU A 360 1.72 -9.00 5.71
CA LEU A 360 2.82 -8.87 6.65
C LEU A 360 3.60 -7.60 6.35
N GLU A 361 3.47 -6.59 7.21
CA GLU A 361 4.18 -5.33 7.06
C GLU A 361 5.50 -5.31 7.83
N GLY A 362 6.46 -4.56 7.30
CA GLY A 362 7.66 -4.16 8.03
C GLY A 362 7.47 -2.81 8.70
N PHE A 363 8.19 -2.55 9.78
CA PHE A 363 8.25 -1.22 10.39
C PHE A 363 9.63 -0.92 10.96
N GLY A 364 9.93 0.34 11.29
CA GLY A 364 11.28 0.72 11.73
C GLY A 364 12.14 1.38 10.64
N GLU A 365 11.56 1.70 9.49
CA GLU A 365 12.25 2.42 8.42
C GLU A 365 12.69 3.83 8.87
N PRO A 366 13.71 4.42 8.23
CA PRO A 366 14.04 5.82 8.43
C PRO A 366 12.87 6.76 8.11
N GLU A 367 12.80 7.86 8.83
CA GLU A 367 11.84 8.94 8.54
C GLU A 367 12.12 9.49 7.13
N PHE A 368 11.05 9.81 6.41
CA PHE A 368 11.13 10.37 5.06
C PHE A 368 10.15 11.53 4.93
N GLU A 369 10.69 12.68 4.56
CA GLU A 369 9.93 13.85 4.14
C GLU A 369 10.32 14.14 2.69
N PRO A 370 9.40 14.01 1.73
CA PRO A 370 9.71 14.19 0.33
C PRO A 370 9.97 15.66 -0.01
N GLU A 371 10.91 15.89 -0.91
CA GLU A 371 11.13 17.21 -1.51
C GLU A 371 10.09 17.43 -2.62
N GLU A 372 9.34 18.54 -2.53
CA GLU A 372 8.39 18.92 -3.57
C GLU A 372 9.12 19.61 -4.72
N LYS A 373 9.13 18.96 -5.89
CA LYS A 373 9.74 19.50 -7.13
C LYS A 373 8.70 20.07 -8.07
N GLU A 374 8.93 21.24 -8.67
CA GLU A 374 7.97 21.85 -9.59
C GLU A 374 7.77 21.01 -10.86
N GLU A 375 8.83 20.33 -11.31
CA GLU A 375 8.94 19.60 -12.57
C GLU A 375 8.19 18.25 -12.57
N ARG A 376 7.80 17.74 -11.40
CA ARG A 376 7.08 16.47 -11.31
C ARG A 376 5.68 16.57 -11.89
N LEU A 377 5.18 15.47 -12.42
CA LEU A 377 3.81 15.37 -12.90
C LEU A 377 2.80 15.49 -11.77
N ARG A 378 1.66 16.12 -12.07
CA ARG A 378 0.52 16.28 -11.16
C ARG A 378 -0.77 16.17 -11.98
N PHE A 379 -1.83 15.67 -11.35
CA PHE A 379 -3.14 15.76 -11.97
C PHE A 379 -3.62 17.20 -12.06
N THR A 380 -4.15 17.57 -13.23
CA THR A 380 -5.03 18.74 -13.38
C THR A 380 -6.33 18.54 -12.60
N GLU A 381 -7.10 19.60 -12.33
CA GLU A 381 -8.39 19.48 -11.64
C GLU A 381 -9.34 18.48 -12.34
N HIS A 382 -9.41 18.53 -13.67
CA HIS A 382 -10.20 17.57 -14.44
C HIS A 382 -9.70 16.12 -14.23
N GLN A 383 -8.39 15.90 -14.24
CA GLN A 383 -7.82 14.57 -14.01
C GLN A 383 -8.05 14.06 -12.58
N LYS A 384 -8.05 14.94 -11.57
CA LYS A 384 -8.41 14.57 -10.19
C LYS A 384 -9.84 14.05 -10.13
N GLU A 385 -10.78 14.76 -10.77
CA GLU A 385 -12.18 14.32 -10.86
C GLU A 385 -12.32 12.97 -11.60
N VAL A 386 -11.66 12.82 -12.75
CA VAL A 386 -11.67 11.58 -13.54
C VAL A 386 -11.11 10.41 -12.75
N TYR A 387 -9.94 10.60 -12.12
CA TYR A 387 -9.28 9.56 -11.33
C TYR A 387 -10.10 9.20 -10.08
N GLY A 388 -10.70 10.18 -9.42
CA GLY A 388 -11.63 9.96 -8.31
C GLY A 388 -12.82 9.09 -8.72
N ARG A 389 -13.48 9.41 -9.85
CA ARG A 389 -14.56 8.58 -10.42
C ARG A 389 -14.09 7.18 -10.80
N TYR A 390 -12.93 7.07 -11.45
CA TYR A 390 -12.32 5.80 -11.81
C TYR A 390 -12.13 4.89 -10.58
N ARG A 391 -11.56 5.42 -9.49
CA ARG A 391 -11.34 4.70 -8.23
C ARG A 391 -12.64 4.17 -7.62
N ASN A 392 -13.68 5.00 -7.58
CA ASN A 392 -15.00 4.59 -7.07
C ASN A 392 -15.62 3.50 -7.96
N ASN A 393 -15.61 3.68 -9.29
CA ASN A 393 -16.12 2.70 -10.24
C ASN A 393 -15.35 1.37 -10.16
N LEU A 394 -14.03 1.42 -9.97
CA LEU A 394 -13.20 0.23 -9.82
C LEU A 394 -13.57 -0.54 -8.55
N GLN A 395 -13.73 0.14 -7.41
CA GLN A 395 -14.17 -0.49 -6.15
C GLN A 395 -15.54 -1.18 -6.32
N MET A 396 -16.52 -0.50 -6.93
CA MET A 396 -17.82 -1.09 -7.23
C MET A 396 -17.72 -2.27 -8.20
N LEU A 397 -16.86 -2.18 -9.21
CA LEU A 397 -16.60 -3.26 -10.15
C LEU A 397 -16.01 -4.48 -9.43
N VAL A 398 -15.00 -4.30 -8.57
CA VAL A 398 -14.41 -5.38 -7.77
C VAL A 398 -15.47 -6.05 -6.90
N HIS A 399 -16.29 -5.28 -6.18
CA HIS A 399 -17.38 -5.80 -5.35
C HIS A 399 -18.35 -6.71 -6.14
N ARG A 400 -18.67 -6.37 -7.41
CA ARG A 400 -19.54 -7.22 -8.26
C ARG A 400 -18.99 -8.62 -8.51
N PHE A 401 -17.67 -8.81 -8.43
CA PHE A 401 -17.01 -10.11 -8.69
C PHE A 401 -16.48 -10.78 -7.42
N ILE A 402 -16.09 -9.99 -6.42
CA ILE A 402 -15.50 -10.42 -5.16
C ILE A 402 -16.33 -9.82 -4.02
N LEU A 403 -17.18 -10.64 -3.41
CA LEU A 403 -18.07 -10.20 -2.35
C LEU A 403 -17.32 -10.10 -1.01
N GLU A 404 -17.32 -8.91 -0.40
CA GLU A 404 -16.79 -8.63 0.94
C GLU A 404 -17.40 -9.55 2.00
N GLU A 405 -18.67 -9.90 1.84
CA GLU A 405 -19.40 -10.83 2.72
C GLU A 405 -18.84 -12.26 2.69
N GLU A 406 -18.10 -12.61 1.64
CA GLU A 406 -17.50 -13.92 1.48
C GLU A 406 -15.97 -13.94 1.67
N ARG A 407 -15.32 -12.79 1.84
CA ARG A 407 -13.84 -12.69 2.00
C ARG A 407 -13.45 -12.01 3.31
N SER A 408 -12.22 -12.25 3.76
CA SER A 408 -11.64 -11.54 4.91
C SER A 408 -10.23 -11.07 4.56
N PHE A 409 -9.52 -10.52 5.53
CA PHE A 409 -8.10 -10.27 5.44
C PHE A 409 -7.45 -10.56 6.79
N THR A 410 -6.13 -10.67 6.79
CA THR A 410 -5.37 -10.52 8.03
C THR A 410 -4.16 -9.65 7.77
N ILE A 411 -3.74 -8.89 8.77
CA ILE A 411 -2.55 -8.07 8.73
C ILE A 411 -1.77 -8.21 10.05
N ILE A 412 -0.46 -8.36 9.94
CA ILE A 412 0.49 -8.39 11.05
C ILE A 412 1.72 -7.56 10.68
N ALA A 413 2.40 -6.97 11.67
CA ALA A 413 3.62 -6.22 11.42
C ALA A 413 4.80 -6.71 12.27
N TRP A 414 6.00 -6.66 11.69
CA TRP A 414 7.27 -7.01 12.34
C TRP A 414 8.32 -5.90 12.15
N PRO A 415 9.22 -5.68 13.12
CA PRO A 415 10.25 -4.66 12.97
C PRO A 415 11.25 -5.06 11.89
N LEU A 416 11.96 -4.06 11.37
CA LEU A 416 13.06 -4.20 10.44
C LEU A 416 14.37 -3.84 11.13
N PRO A 417 15.51 -4.45 10.73
CA PRO A 417 16.83 -4.12 11.25
C PRO A 417 17.19 -2.63 11.17
N SER A 418 16.60 -1.89 10.21
CA SER A 418 16.74 -0.43 10.07
C SER A 418 16.31 0.37 11.31
N ILE A 419 15.59 -0.25 12.25
CA ILE A 419 15.20 0.36 13.52
C ILE A 419 16.41 0.65 14.42
N GLY A 420 17.54 -0.04 14.20
CA GLY A 420 18.82 0.20 14.86
C GLY A 420 19.20 -0.88 15.88
N GLY A 421 20.14 -0.55 16.78
CA GLY A 421 20.78 -1.50 17.70
C GLY A 421 19.85 -2.22 18.68
N ASP A 422 18.62 -1.73 18.87
CA ASP A 422 17.60 -2.35 19.74
C ASP A 422 16.71 -3.36 19.00
N PHE A 423 16.98 -3.68 17.73
CA PHE A 423 16.16 -4.52 16.86
C PHE A 423 15.65 -5.81 17.53
N GLU A 424 16.53 -6.64 18.10
CA GLU A 424 16.12 -7.90 18.74
C GLU A 424 15.22 -7.68 19.96
N SER A 425 15.47 -6.61 20.73
CA SER A 425 14.64 -6.28 21.90
C SER A 425 13.25 -5.82 21.48
N ILE A 426 13.18 -4.99 20.43
CA ILE A 426 11.92 -4.53 19.85
C ILE A 426 11.15 -5.69 19.23
N LEU A 427 11.83 -6.61 18.53
CA LEU A 427 11.20 -7.81 18.00
C LEU A 427 10.60 -8.66 19.12
N HIS A 428 11.32 -8.91 20.21
CA HIS A 428 10.78 -9.67 21.34
C HIS A 428 9.57 -8.99 22.00
N GLU A 429 9.55 -7.65 22.10
CA GLU A 429 8.37 -6.92 22.57
C GLU A 429 7.23 -6.96 21.55
N THR A 430 7.53 -6.92 20.25
CA THR A 430 6.56 -7.04 19.16
C THR A 430 5.90 -8.43 19.18
N VAL A 431 6.65 -9.50 19.43
CA VAL A 431 6.09 -10.85 19.64
C VAL A 431 5.06 -10.82 20.77
N LYS A 432 5.39 -10.22 21.92
CA LYS A 432 4.45 -10.13 23.04
C LYS A 432 3.17 -9.37 22.68
N ILE A 433 3.29 -8.30 21.90
CA ILE A 433 2.17 -7.47 21.43
C ILE A 433 1.31 -8.26 20.43
N ASN A 434 1.93 -8.95 19.47
CA ASN A 434 1.23 -9.75 18.46
C ASN A 434 0.58 -11.02 19.03
N THR A 435 1.03 -11.51 20.20
CA THR A 435 0.48 -12.70 20.88
C THR A 435 -0.29 -12.38 22.15
N MET A 436 -0.87 -11.19 22.26
CA MET A 436 -1.63 -10.78 23.45
C MET A 436 -2.86 -11.65 23.69
N SER A 437 -3.21 -11.88 24.96
CA SER A 437 -4.34 -12.74 25.32
C SER A 437 -5.68 -12.06 25.10
N ARG A 438 -6.49 -12.62 24.21
CA ARG A 438 -7.91 -12.29 24.05
C ARG A 438 -8.69 -12.39 25.36
N GLU A 439 -8.40 -13.39 26.19
CA GLU A 439 -9.09 -13.61 27.48
C GLU A 439 -8.88 -12.45 28.46
N THR A 440 -7.74 -11.75 28.36
CA THR A 440 -7.44 -10.59 29.19
C THR A 440 -8.13 -9.32 28.69
N TYR A 441 -8.18 -9.11 27.37
CA TYR A 441 -8.65 -7.87 26.78
C TYR A 441 -10.17 -7.83 26.57
N LEU A 442 -10.78 -8.97 26.21
CA LEU A 442 -12.22 -9.12 26.01
C LEU A 442 -13.06 -8.49 27.15
N PRO A 443 -12.92 -8.91 28.43
CA PRO A 443 -13.77 -8.40 29.50
C PRO A 443 -13.56 -6.90 29.78
N VAL A 444 -12.39 -6.37 29.44
CA VAL A 444 -12.04 -4.97 29.66
C VAL A 444 -12.63 -4.08 28.57
N GLN A 445 -12.50 -4.49 27.30
CA GLN A 445 -13.13 -3.82 26.17
C GLN A 445 -14.66 -3.88 26.28
N GLU A 446 -15.24 -5.00 26.73
CA GLU A 446 -16.69 -5.11 27.03
C GLU A 446 -17.15 -4.05 28.03
N LYS A 447 -16.38 -3.78 29.10
CA LYS A 447 -16.72 -2.72 30.07
C LYS A 447 -16.74 -1.33 29.43
N ILE A 448 -15.81 -1.06 28.51
CA ILE A 448 -15.78 0.19 27.76
C ILE A 448 -17.01 0.29 26.83
N ILE A 449 -17.32 -0.77 26.08
CA ILE A 449 -18.50 -0.84 25.21
C ILE A 449 -19.80 -0.65 26.00
N GLU A 450 -19.97 -1.34 27.14
CA GLU A 450 -21.13 -1.18 28.02
C GLU A 450 -21.34 0.26 28.51
N ALA A 451 -20.26 1.02 28.69
CA ALA A 451 -20.33 2.44 29.06
C ALA A 451 -20.68 3.32 27.85
N LEU A 452 -20.11 3.03 26.68
CA LEU A 452 -20.34 3.76 25.43
C LEU A 452 -21.75 3.53 24.87
N ASP A 453 -22.31 2.32 24.97
CA ASP A 453 -23.66 1.97 24.51
C ASP A 453 -24.77 2.71 25.26
N LYS A 454 -24.47 3.31 26.42
CA LYS A 454 -25.41 4.18 27.16
C LYS A 454 -25.41 5.62 26.64
N ALA A 455 -24.45 5.98 25.80
CA ALA A 455 -24.23 7.35 25.37
C ALA A 455 -24.94 7.67 24.06
N VAL A 456 -25.33 8.94 23.92
CA VAL A 456 -25.80 9.51 22.64
C VAL A 456 -24.70 10.26 21.91
N MET A 457 -23.62 10.59 22.62
CA MET A 457 -22.42 11.20 22.06
C MET A 457 -21.19 10.94 22.92
N VAL A 458 -20.02 11.01 22.31
CA VAL A 458 -18.71 10.95 22.96
C VAL A 458 -17.99 12.29 22.75
N LYS A 459 -17.42 12.85 23.82
CA LYS A 459 -16.55 14.02 23.77
C LYS A 459 -15.09 13.56 23.89
N VAL A 460 -14.24 14.00 22.97
CA VAL A 460 -12.80 13.72 22.99
C VAL A 460 -12.06 15.04 23.02
N LYS A 461 -11.21 15.23 24.04
CA LYS A 461 -10.39 16.44 24.19
C LYS A 461 -8.92 16.11 24.25
N GLY A 462 -8.12 16.86 23.50
CA GLY A 462 -6.68 16.76 23.53
C GLY A 462 -6.03 17.52 24.68
N ARG A 463 -4.77 17.18 24.94
CA ARG A 463 -3.90 17.80 25.95
C ARG A 463 -2.73 18.46 25.25
N GLY A 464 -2.75 19.80 25.26
CA GLY A 464 -1.69 20.59 24.65
C GLY A 464 -1.70 20.54 23.11
N ASN A 465 -2.80 20.09 22.50
CA ASN A 465 -3.12 20.20 21.08
C ASN A 465 -4.55 20.76 20.94
N ASP A 466 -5.00 21.03 19.72
CA ASP A 466 -6.29 21.67 19.43
C ASP A 466 -7.48 20.69 19.34
N THR A 467 -7.30 19.42 19.72
CA THR A 467 -8.37 18.42 19.60
C THR A 467 -9.55 18.74 20.53
N ASP A 468 -10.73 18.92 19.94
CA ASP A 468 -12.03 19.00 20.64
C ASP A 468 -13.09 18.45 19.69
N MET A 469 -13.47 17.18 19.88
CA MET A 469 -14.37 16.43 19.03
C MET A 469 -15.64 16.01 19.79
N ILE A 470 -16.79 16.15 19.14
CA ILE A 470 -18.06 15.55 19.53
C ILE A 470 -18.41 14.50 18.48
N VAL A 471 -18.56 13.25 18.91
CA VAL A 471 -18.93 12.11 18.08
C VAL A 471 -20.34 11.68 18.43
N ARG A 472 -21.24 11.57 17.44
CA ARG A 472 -22.62 11.14 17.63
C ARG A 472 -22.75 9.64 17.40
N LEU A 473 -23.47 8.96 18.30
CA LEU A 473 -23.70 7.52 18.25
C LEU A 473 -25.12 7.22 17.73
N HIS A 474 -25.31 5.99 17.24
CA HIS A 474 -26.63 5.52 16.84
C HIS A 474 -27.53 5.29 18.06
N GLU A 475 -28.84 5.44 17.87
CA GLU A 475 -29.82 5.09 18.88
C GLU A 475 -29.93 3.55 18.97
N LEU A 476 -29.71 2.99 20.16
CA LEU A 476 -29.98 1.57 20.43
C LEU A 476 -31.45 1.41 20.80
N HIS A 477 -32.19 0.62 20.04
CA HIS A 477 -33.60 0.34 20.31
C HIS A 477 -33.78 -0.86 21.25
N ASP A 478 -32.86 -1.84 21.20
CA ASP A 478 -32.79 -2.97 22.12
C ASP A 478 -31.36 -3.13 22.68
N PRO A 479 -30.97 -2.37 23.72
CA PRO A 479 -29.60 -2.37 24.27
C PRO A 479 -29.11 -3.73 24.82
N GLU A 480 -30.01 -4.69 25.03
CA GLU A 480 -29.66 -6.06 25.43
C GLU A 480 -29.23 -6.92 24.23
N LYS A 481 -29.59 -6.52 23.00
CA LYS A 481 -29.26 -7.25 21.76
C LYS A 481 -28.46 -6.44 20.75
N GLU A 482 -28.36 -5.14 20.92
CA GLU A 482 -27.72 -4.22 19.99
C GLU A 482 -26.56 -3.50 20.66
N THR A 483 -25.53 -3.18 19.88
CA THR A 483 -24.38 -2.39 20.31
C THR A 483 -23.94 -1.43 19.21
N ASN A 484 -23.39 -0.28 19.62
CA ASN A 484 -22.76 0.67 18.72
C ASN A 484 -21.32 0.28 18.37
N PHE A 485 -20.64 -0.51 19.20
CA PHE A 485 -19.19 -0.70 19.07
C PHE A 485 -18.84 -2.16 18.79
N GLU A 486 -17.90 -2.38 17.88
CA GLU A 486 -17.28 -3.68 17.64
C GLU A 486 -16.06 -3.86 18.56
N ASN A 487 -15.87 -5.09 19.06
CA ASN A 487 -14.75 -5.47 19.91
C ASN A 487 -13.66 -6.19 19.10
N CYS A 488 -12.61 -5.48 18.70
CA CYS A 488 -11.52 -6.04 17.89
C CYS A 488 -10.49 -6.78 18.78
N LEU A 489 -10.45 -8.11 18.64
CA LEU A 489 -9.72 -9.04 19.51
C LEU A 489 -8.72 -9.94 18.77
N SER A 490 -7.97 -9.38 17.80
CA SER A 490 -6.93 -10.04 16.97
C SER A 490 -7.43 -11.05 15.95
N ASP A 491 -8.57 -10.76 15.33
CA ASP A 491 -9.24 -11.59 14.34
C ASP A 491 -8.92 -11.20 12.89
N VAL A 492 -8.71 -9.91 12.60
CA VAL A 492 -8.21 -9.43 11.29
C VAL A 492 -6.95 -8.57 11.43
N ASN A 493 -6.87 -7.77 12.49
CA ASN A 493 -5.74 -6.89 12.79
C ASN A 493 -4.92 -7.48 13.95
N ILE A 494 -3.65 -7.80 13.70
CA ILE A 494 -2.71 -8.27 14.73
C ILE A 494 -1.67 -7.17 14.93
N PRO A 495 -1.61 -6.54 16.13
CA PRO A 495 -2.19 -6.98 17.41
C PRO A 495 -3.64 -6.53 17.65
N LEU A 496 -4.29 -7.16 18.63
CA LEU A 496 -5.55 -6.67 19.19
C LEU A 496 -5.40 -5.31 19.87
N GLY A 497 -6.55 -4.69 20.16
CA GLY A 497 -6.63 -3.68 21.19
C GLY A 497 -7.31 -2.39 20.78
N GLU A 498 -8.53 -2.47 20.27
CA GLU A 498 -9.42 -1.29 20.13
C GLU A 498 -10.89 -1.69 20.27
N VAL A 499 -11.74 -0.70 20.47
CA VAL A 499 -13.19 -0.80 20.24
C VAL A 499 -13.58 0.33 19.29
N PHE A 500 -14.38 0.05 18.26
CA PHE A 500 -14.65 1.01 17.19
C PHE A 500 -16.11 1.04 16.75
N THR A 501 -16.54 2.14 16.14
CA THR A 501 -17.90 2.37 15.65
C THR A 501 -17.89 3.18 14.36
N SER A 502 -18.90 3.01 13.50
CA SER A 502 -19.20 3.99 12.45
C SER A 502 -20.09 5.09 13.07
N PRO A 503 -19.64 6.35 13.13
CA PRO A 503 -20.42 7.39 13.80
C PRO A 503 -21.56 7.91 12.91
N VAL A 504 -22.61 8.41 13.56
CA VAL A 504 -23.62 9.25 12.90
C VAL A 504 -22.95 10.57 12.48
N LEU A 505 -23.07 10.98 11.23
CA LEU A 505 -22.42 12.19 10.74
C LEU A 505 -23.09 13.44 11.30
N LYS A 506 -24.43 13.53 11.23
CA LYS A 506 -25.16 14.70 11.70
C LYS A 506 -24.92 14.97 13.18
N GLY A 507 -24.41 16.16 13.48
CA GLY A 507 -24.03 16.58 14.84
C GLY A 507 -22.66 16.09 15.29
N THR A 508 -21.95 15.27 14.53
CA THR A 508 -20.53 14.99 14.76
C THR A 508 -19.71 16.18 14.28
N THR A 509 -18.91 16.80 15.13
CA THR A 509 -18.22 18.05 14.81
C THR A 509 -17.03 18.27 15.72
N GLY A 510 -16.04 19.03 15.25
CA GLY A 510 -14.90 19.41 16.04
C GLY A 510 -13.64 19.59 15.21
N VAL A 511 -12.52 19.68 15.93
CA VAL A 511 -11.19 19.68 15.35
C VAL A 511 -10.44 18.44 15.86
N LEU A 512 -9.86 17.68 14.94
CA LEU A 512 -8.85 16.67 15.22
C LEU A 512 -7.48 17.29 14.99
N ASN A 513 -6.60 17.25 16.00
CA ASN A 513 -5.24 17.74 15.89
C ASN A 513 -4.24 16.76 16.50
N VAL A 514 -3.27 16.35 15.70
CA VAL A 514 -2.15 15.49 16.13
C VAL A 514 -0.84 16.17 15.77
N LYS A 515 0.05 16.34 16.75
CA LYS A 515 1.30 17.10 16.52
C LYS A 515 2.28 16.39 15.61
N SER A 516 2.28 15.06 15.65
CA SER A 516 3.20 14.23 14.88
C SER A 516 2.56 12.88 14.63
N VAL A 517 2.34 12.52 13.35
CA VAL A 517 1.76 11.24 12.96
C VAL A 517 2.38 10.76 11.65
N PHE A 518 2.51 9.44 11.46
CA PHE A 518 3.00 8.86 10.22
C PHE A 518 1.87 8.14 9.50
N ILE A 519 1.69 8.49 8.23
CA ILE A 519 0.59 7.97 7.39
C ILE A 519 1.18 7.69 6.01
N GLU A 520 1.05 6.44 5.54
CA GLU A 520 1.53 6.00 4.21
C GLU A 520 3.01 6.36 3.98
N GLY A 521 3.85 6.15 4.99
CA GLY A 521 5.28 6.45 4.96
C GLY A 521 5.65 7.94 5.08
N ILE A 522 4.68 8.85 5.19
CA ILE A 522 4.93 10.29 5.31
C ILE A 522 4.78 10.75 6.76
N HIS A 523 5.76 11.51 7.25
CA HIS A 523 5.65 12.22 8.52
C HIS A 523 4.77 13.47 8.37
N PHE A 524 3.64 13.54 9.05
CA PHE A 524 2.85 14.77 9.16
C PHE A 524 3.16 15.53 10.46
N ARG A 525 3.43 16.83 10.32
CA ARG A 525 3.67 17.77 11.43
C ARG A 525 2.46 18.67 11.64
N ASP A 526 2.00 18.80 12.89
CA ASP A 526 0.80 19.55 13.32
C ASP A 526 -0.43 19.34 12.41
N LEU A 527 -0.77 18.08 12.14
CA LEU A 527 -1.92 17.73 11.30
C LEU A 527 -3.22 18.18 11.98
N LYS A 528 -4.03 18.96 11.26
CA LYS A 528 -5.35 19.43 11.71
C LYS A 528 -6.41 19.12 10.67
N ILE A 529 -7.55 18.59 11.13
CA ILE A 529 -8.74 18.37 10.30
C ILE A 529 -9.97 18.84 11.06
N SER A 530 -10.75 19.71 10.43
CA SER A 530 -11.99 20.27 10.97
C SER A 530 -13.20 19.57 10.38
N PHE A 531 -14.19 19.26 11.23
CA PHE A 531 -15.40 18.55 10.86
C PHE A 531 -16.66 19.31 11.23
N ARG A 532 -17.64 19.29 10.32
CA ARG A 532 -19.02 19.73 10.57
C ARG A 532 -19.99 18.71 10.02
N ASP A 533 -20.91 18.25 10.86
CA ASP A 533 -21.84 17.16 10.52
C ASP A 533 -21.11 15.97 9.90
N GLY A 534 -20.03 15.55 10.58
CA GLY A 534 -19.21 14.38 10.24
C GLY A 534 -18.42 14.53 8.95
N ARG A 535 -18.39 15.71 8.32
CA ARG A 535 -17.71 15.95 7.05
C ARG A 535 -16.52 16.89 7.20
N VAL A 536 -15.43 16.60 6.50
CA VAL A 536 -14.25 17.47 6.43
C VAL A 536 -14.62 18.83 5.84
N THR A 537 -14.34 19.91 6.57
CA THR A 537 -14.57 21.30 6.12
C THR A 537 -13.28 22.10 5.92
N ASP A 538 -12.21 21.77 6.64
CA ASP A 538 -10.90 22.39 6.48
C ASP A 538 -9.80 21.48 7.03
N TYR A 539 -8.56 21.70 6.61
CA TYR A 539 -7.40 20.90 7.01
C TYR A 539 -6.08 21.65 6.75
N SER A 540 -5.05 21.32 7.53
CA SER A 540 -3.69 21.88 7.43
C SER A 540 -2.63 20.96 8.04
N CYS A 541 -1.38 21.15 7.64
CA CYS A 541 -0.20 20.63 8.32
C CYS A 541 1.01 21.56 8.08
N ASP A 542 2.08 21.36 8.83
CA ASP A 542 3.28 22.20 8.86
C ASP A 542 4.48 21.55 8.12
N ASN A 543 4.20 20.69 7.14
CA ASN A 543 5.23 20.00 6.37
C ASN A 543 6.00 20.94 5.42
N PHE A 544 5.30 21.91 4.82
CA PHE A 544 5.89 22.88 3.90
C PHE A 544 5.60 24.31 4.33
N ASP A 545 6.47 25.24 3.95
CA ASP A 545 6.27 26.68 4.14
C ASP A 545 5.06 27.21 3.33
N SER A 546 4.71 26.55 2.22
CA SER A 546 3.51 26.85 1.44
C SER A 546 2.30 26.10 2.01
N PRO A 547 1.26 26.81 2.49
CA PRO A 547 0.02 26.18 2.94
C PRO A 547 -0.65 25.35 1.85
N GLU A 548 -0.55 25.77 0.59
CA GLU A 548 -1.10 25.06 -0.56
C GLU A 548 -0.39 23.72 -0.80
N ALA A 549 0.93 23.68 -0.66
CA ALA A 549 1.72 22.44 -0.75
C ALA A 549 1.38 21.48 0.39
N SER A 550 1.27 21.98 1.63
CA SER A 550 0.83 21.18 2.78
C SER A 550 -0.58 20.61 2.58
N LYS A 551 -1.53 21.40 2.09
CA LYS A 551 -2.87 20.92 1.74
C LYS A 551 -2.84 19.88 0.61
N ALA A 552 -2.01 20.07 -0.41
CA ALA A 552 -1.85 19.11 -1.50
C ALA A 552 -1.31 17.76 -1.01
N LEU A 553 -0.37 17.77 -0.05
CA LEU A 553 0.14 16.56 0.58
C LEU A 553 -0.97 15.78 1.29
N ILE A 554 -1.79 16.47 2.12
CA ILE A 554 -2.94 15.87 2.81
C ILE A 554 -3.93 15.29 1.80
N ARG A 555 -4.29 16.04 0.75
CA ARG A 555 -5.24 15.59 -0.29
C ARG A 555 -4.80 14.30 -0.95
N ARG A 556 -3.51 14.20 -1.29
CA ARG A 556 -2.97 12.98 -1.90
C ARG A 556 -2.98 11.82 -0.93
N VAL A 557 -2.32 12.01 0.22
CA VAL A 557 -1.96 10.92 1.12
C VAL A 557 -3.17 10.45 1.92
N ILE A 558 -3.91 11.39 2.52
CA ILE A 558 -5.02 11.11 3.43
C ILE A 558 -6.34 11.00 2.68
N PHE A 559 -6.60 11.89 1.71
CA PHE A 559 -7.92 11.98 1.06
C PHE A 559 -8.03 11.30 -0.31
N GLY A 560 -6.94 10.74 -0.84
CA GLY A 560 -6.95 10.07 -2.15
C GLY A 560 -7.53 10.94 -3.28
N GLU A 561 -7.16 12.22 -3.30
CA GLU A 561 -7.62 13.28 -4.22
C GLU A 561 -9.09 13.69 -4.10
N LYS A 562 -9.78 13.27 -3.03
CA LYS A 562 -11.19 13.61 -2.80
C LYS A 562 -11.34 14.78 -1.83
N GLU A 563 -12.54 15.34 -1.83
CA GLU A 563 -12.95 16.43 -0.94
C GLU A 563 -14.20 16.03 -0.16
N ASN A 564 -14.47 16.75 0.95
CA ASN A 564 -15.69 16.57 1.74
C ASN A 564 -15.91 15.12 2.22
N LEU A 565 -14.83 14.43 2.57
CA LEU A 565 -14.88 13.06 3.06
C LEU A 565 -15.61 13.00 4.42
N PRO A 566 -16.41 11.95 4.67
CA PRO A 566 -17.02 11.74 5.97
C PRO A 566 -16.02 11.17 6.98
N ILE A 567 -16.36 11.20 8.26
CA ILE A 567 -15.75 10.35 9.28
C ILE A 567 -16.34 8.96 9.10
N GLY A 568 -15.48 7.99 8.78
CA GLY A 568 -15.86 6.60 8.58
C GLY A 568 -15.86 5.80 9.89
N GLU A 569 -14.98 6.17 10.82
CA GLU A 569 -14.77 5.46 12.08
C GLU A 569 -14.42 6.41 13.22
N PHE A 570 -14.89 6.05 14.42
CA PHE A 570 -14.31 6.49 15.68
C PHE A 570 -13.98 5.27 16.53
N ALA A 571 -12.79 5.27 17.13
CA ALA A 571 -12.31 4.16 17.93
C ALA A 571 -11.52 4.60 19.16
N ILE A 572 -11.41 3.68 20.11
CA ILE A 572 -10.59 3.82 21.32
C ILE A 572 -9.61 2.65 21.36
N GLY A 573 -8.35 2.91 21.01
CA GLY A 573 -7.25 2.01 21.25
C GLY A 573 -7.12 1.71 22.75
N THR A 574 -6.81 0.46 23.07
CA THR A 574 -6.64 -0.10 24.43
C THR A 574 -5.28 -0.76 24.63
N ASN A 575 -4.44 -0.82 23.60
CA ASN A 575 -3.14 -1.48 23.66
C ASN A 575 -2.06 -0.56 24.26
N THR A 576 -2.13 -0.37 25.57
CA THR A 576 -1.18 0.45 26.31
C THR A 576 0.21 -0.18 26.40
N LEU A 577 0.33 -1.51 26.19
CA LEU A 577 1.64 -2.17 26.07
C LEU A 577 2.36 -1.72 24.80
N ALA A 578 1.67 -1.73 23.65
CA ALA A 578 2.21 -1.19 22.41
C ALA A 578 2.60 0.27 22.56
N TYR A 579 1.74 1.11 23.16
CA TYR A 579 2.07 2.50 23.45
C TYR A 579 3.38 2.65 24.25
N ARG A 580 3.60 1.80 25.26
CA ARG A 580 4.82 1.86 26.08
C ARG A 580 6.07 1.40 25.33
N MET A 581 5.95 0.39 24.47
CA MET A 581 7.04 0.01 23.56
C MET A 581 7.42 1.20 22.67
N ILE A 582 6.42 1.88 22.09
CA ILE A 582 6.63 3.07 21.25
C ILE A 582 7.39 4.16 21.99
N GLU A 583 6.98 4.50 23.20
CA GLU A 583 7.65 5.53 24.00
C GLU A 583 9.06 5.10 24.43
N LYS A 584 9.23 3.85 24.86
CA LYS A 584 10.50 3.31 25.36
C LYS A 584 11.60 3.35 24.31
N TYR A 585 11.29 2.92 23.08
CA TYR A 585 12.25 2.88 21.97
C TYR A 585 12.14 4.09 21.04
N LYS A 586 11.26 5.05 21.35
CA LYS A 586 11.00 6.26 20.54
C LYS A 586 10.62 5.92 19.10
N LEU A 587 9.71 4.97 18.96
CA LEU A 587 9.26 4.45 17.67
C LEU A 587 8.16 5.27 17.05
N GLY A 588 7.69 6.36 17.67
CA GLY A 588 6.44 7.04 17.29
C GLY A 588 6.25 7.20 15.78
N SER A 589 7.28 7.71 15.11
CA SER A 589 7.32 7.90 13.67
C SER A 589 7.49 6.64 12.82
N LYS A 590 8.05 5.60 13.40
CA LYS A 590 8.47 4.40 12.71
C LYS A 590 7.48 3.25 12.83
N MET A 591 6.35 3.46 13.51
CA MET A 591 5.33 2.44 13.68
C MET A 591 4.34 2.44 12.51
N PRO A 592 3.89 1.25 12.08
CA PRO A 592 2.85 1.15 11.09
C PRO A 592 1.51 1.54 11.71
N ILE A 593 0.59 2.04 10.89
CA ILE A 593 -0.73 2.49 11.35
C ILE A 593 -1.47 1.38 12.10
N LEU A 594 -1.34 0.14 11.63
CA LEU A 594 -1.86 -1.09 12.25
C LEU A 594 -1.60 -1.17 13.76
N ILE A 595 -0.39 -0.83 14.20
CA ILE A 595 -0.05 -0.86 15.62
C ILE A 595 -0.38 0.48 16.26
N ALA A 596 -0.10 1.60 15.58
CA ALA A 596 -0.31 2.94 16.11
C ALA A 596 -1.77 3.20 16.51
N GLU A 597 -2.74 2.78 15.69
CA GLU A 597 -4.19 2.94 15.95
C GLU A 597 -4.65 2.27 17.24
N LYS A 598 -3.99 1.19 17.67
CA LYS A 598 -4.30 0.51 18.93
C LYS A 598 -3.83 1.29 20.17
N THR A 599 -3.10 2.40 20.00
CA THR A 599 -2.38 3.13 21.08
C THR A 599 -2.99 4.46 21.49
N GLY A 600 -4.24 4.73 21.11
CA GLY A 600 -5.00 5.91 21.51
C GLY A 600 -6.35 5.96 20.81
N PRO A 601 -7.18 7.00 21.02
CA PRO A 601 -8.35 7.19 20.18
C PRO A 601 -7.93 7.61 18.77
N HIS A 602 -8.59 7.05 17.77
CA HIS A 602 -8.38 7.40 16.37
C HIS A 602 -9.69 7.65 15.63
N PHE A 603 -9.55 8.33 14.51
CA PHE A 603 -10.63 8.68 13.61
C PHE A 603 -10.21 8.33 12.18
N ALA A 604 -11.05 7.57 11.47
CA ALA A 604 -10.85 7.33 10.06
C ALA A 604 -11.56 8.41 9.22
N VAL A 605 -10.82 9.01 8.29
CA VAL A 605 -11.42 9.87 7.25
C VAL A 605 -11.69 9.03 6.01
N GLY A 606 -12.94 9.04 5.54
CA GLY A 606 -13.40 8.29 4.37
C GLY A 606 -14.54 7.31 4.69
N ASP A 607 -14.51 6.16 4.02
CA ASP A 607 -15.52 5.11 4.10
C ASP A 607 -15.58 4.45 5.49
N THR A 608 -16.72 3.85 5.83
CA THR A 608 -16.83 3.04 7.06
C THR A 608 -16.03 1.73 6.91
N CYS A 609 -15.60 1.16 8.04
CA CYS A 609 -14.96 -0.17 8.09
C CYS A 609 -15.85 -1.31 7.56
N TYR A 610 -17.14 -1.04 7.38
CA TYR A 610 -18.13 -1.98 6.89
C TYR A 610 -18.51 -1.75 5.44
N SER A 611 -17.69 -1.07 4.65
CA SER A 611 -17.96 -0.86 3.22
C SER A 611 -18.31 -2.18 2.52
N PHE A 612 -19.49 -2.24 1.91
CA PHE A 612 -20.09 -3.42 1.28
C PHE A 612 -20.46 -4.57 2.24
N MET A 613 -20.39 -4.35 3.54
CA MET A 613 -20.77 -5.28 4.61
C MET A 613 -21.85 -4.67 5.53
N GLU A 614 -22.41 -3.51 5.18
CA GLU A 614 -23.35 -2.78 6.03
C GLU A 614 -24.64 -3.57 6.29
N ASP A 615 -25.04 -4.44 5.36
CA ASP A 615 -26.23 -5.27 5.46
C ASP A 615 -25.96 -6.65 6.13
N MET A 616 -24.70 -6.98 6.41
CA MET A 616 -24.34 -8.21 7.14
C MET A 616 -24.73 -8.12 8.62
N LYS A 617 -25.19 -9.22 9.19
CA LYS A 617 -25.38 -9.35 10.64
C LYS A 617 -24.06 -9.77 11.30
N LEU A 618 -23.40 -8.80 11.92
CA LEU A 618 -22.15 -8.98 12.65
C LEU A 618 -22.44 -8.92 14.15
N TYR A 619 -21.74 -9.73 14.91
CA TYR A 619 -21.99 -9.91 16.35
C TYR A 619 -20.70 -9.81 17.13
N ASN A 620 -20.75 -9.11 18.25
CA ASN A 620 -19.68 -9.16 19.24
C ASN A 620 -19.67 -10.54 19.94
N PRO A 621 -18.56 -10.88 20.63
CA PRO A 621 -18.46 -12.13 21.39
C PRO A 621 -19.53 -12.29 22.48
N ASP A 622 -20.11 -11.20 22.97
CA ASP A 622 -21.23 -11.18 23.92
C ASP A 622 -22.60 -11.52 23.28
N GLY A 623 -22.65 -11.64 21.95
CA GLY A 623 -23.82 -11.98 21.16
C GLY A 623 -24.67 -10.78 20.73
N LYS A 624 -24.25 -9.54 21.02
CA LYS A 624 -24.97 -8.34 20.55
C LYS A 624 -24.66 -8.06 19.08
N GLU A 625 -25.70 -7.71 18.32
CA GLU A 625 -25.59 -7.28 16.93
C GLU A 625 -25.00 -5.87 16.87
N ILE A 626 -23.96 -5.72 16.06
CA ILE A 626 -23.36 -4.42 15.78
C ILE A 626 -24.27 -3.70 14.77
N ILE A 627 -24.87 -2.59 15.18
CA ILE A 627 -25.80 -1.82 14.33
C ILE A 627 -25.13 -0.63 13.64
N ALA A 628 -24.05 -0.09 14.20
CA ALA A 628 -23.36 1.11 13.71
C ALA A 628 -22.38 0.76 12.57
N LYS A 629 -22.93 0.28 11.45
CA LYS A 629 -22.17 -0.15 10.26
C LYS A 629 -22.23 0.83 9.10
N ASP A 630 -23.28 1.64 9.05
CA ASP A 630 -23.45 2.67 8.04
C ASP A 630 -23.59 4.07 8.66
N ASN A 631 -23.46 5.07 7.80
CA ASN A 631 -23.67 6.48 8.12
C ASN A 631 -24.47 7.14 6.99
N GLU A 632 -24.74 8.43 7.08
CA GLU A 632 -25.58 9.13 6.09
C GLU A 632 -25.01 9.11 4.66
N CYS A 633 -23.72 8.82 4.48
CA CYS A 633 -23.12 8.59 3.16
C CYS A 633 -23.33 7.16 2.70
N SER A 634 -22.86 6.17 3.46
CA SER A 634 -22.93 4.75 3.07
C SER A 634 -24.38 4.21 3.03
N ALA A 635 -25.32 4.87 3.72
CA ALA A 635 -26.75 4.62 3.55
C ALA A 635 -27.27 4.89 2.12
N LEU A 636 -26.56 5.72 1.34
CA LEU A 636 -26.89 5.99 -0.07
C LEU A 636 -26.56 4.82 -0.99
N ARG A 637 -25.89 3.74 -0.51
CA ARG A 637 -25.47 2.58 -1.33
C ARG A 637 -26.58 1.98 -2.19
N ASN A 638 -27.82 2.06 -1.72
CA ASN A 638 -28.99 1.50 -2.40
C ASN A 638 -29.65 2.48 -3.40
N THR A 639 -29.40 3.79 -3.29
CA THR A 639 -30.07 4.83 -4.08
C THR A 639 -29.13 5.61 -5.00
N GLU A 640 -27.94 5.95 -4.51
CA GLU A 640 -26.89 6.75 -5.17
C GLU A 640 -25.51 6.16 -4.82
N PRO A 641 -25.20 4.92 -5.27
CA PRO A 641 -24.00 4.18 -4.84
C PRO A 641 -22.68 4.91 -5.13
N GLU A 642 -22.63 5.74 -6.17
CA GLU A 642 -21.48 6.56 -6.50
C GLU A 642 -21.16 7.64 -5.45
N LYS A 643 -22.11 7.95 -4.56
CA LYS A 643 -21.96 8.89 -3.43
C LYS A 643 -21.77 8.18 -2.09
N ALA A 644 -21.91 6.86 -2.05
CA ALA A 644 -21.84 6.06 -0.83
C ALA A 644 -20.40 5.70 -0.45
N TYR A 645 -19.54 5.50 -1.47
CA TYR A 645 -18.17 5.03 -1.30
C TYR A 645 -17.16 5.99 -1.92
N PHE A 646 -16.05 6.17 -1.21
CA PHE A 646 -14.96 7.09 -1.53
C PHE A 646 -13.64 6.35 -1.77
N ALA A 647 -13.55 5.04 -1.58
CA ALA A 647 -12.33 4.24 -1.77
C ALA A 647 -11.12 4.80 -0.99
N VAL A 648 -11.39 5.34 0.20
CA VAL A 648 -10.44 5.97 1.13
C VAL A 648 -10.89 5.59 2.53
N HIS A 649 -9.96 5.16 3.37
CA HIS A 649 -10.15 4.97 4.80
C HIS A 649 -8.76 5.19 5.41
N THR A 650 -8.59 6.30 6.13
CA THR A 650 -7.28 6.70 6.65
C THR A 650 -7.40 7.04 8.13
N ASP A 651 -6.79 6.20 8.96
CA ASP A 651 -6.77 6.36 10.42
C ASP A 651 -5.79 7.41 10.88
N ILE A 652 -6.25 8.25 11.82
CA ILE A 652 -5.45 9.30 12.44
C ILE A 652 -5.59 9.16 13.95
N THR A 653 -4.50 8.75 14.59
CA THR A 653 -4.48 8.42 16.03
C THR A 653 -3.96 9.57 16.87
N ILE A 654 -4.66 9.89 17.96
CA ILE A 654 -4.18 10.81 18.99
C ILE A 654 -3.43 9.97 20.05
N PRO A 655 -2.13 10.19 20.26
CA PRO A 655 -1.38 9.43 21.25
C PRO A 655 -1.85 9.78 22.69
N TYR A 656 -1.78 8.83 23.63
CA TYR A 656 -2.26 9.05 25.01
C TYR A 656 -1.59 10.25 25.72
N ASN A 657 -0.34 10.59 25.40
CA ASN A 657 0.33 11.75 25.97
C ASN A 657 -0.29 13.09 25.49
N GLU A 658 -0.91 13.11 24.32
CA GLU A 658 -1.65 14.23 23.74
C GLU A 658 -3.17 14.16 24.00
N LEU A 659 -3.65 13.17 24.75
CA LEU A 659 -5.05 13.02 25.11
C LEU A 659 -5.33 13.55 26.52
N ASP A 660 -6.37 14.37 26.67
CA ASP A 660 -6.86 14.79 27.98
C ASP A 660 -8.01 13.91 28.44
N THR A 661 -9.14 13.89 27.72
CA THR A 661 -10.34 13.17 28.15
C THR A 661 -11.07 12.47 27.02
N ILE A 662 -11.71 11.33 27.36
CA ILE A 662 -12.79 10.71 26.60
C ILE A 662 -13.98 10.54 27.54
N VAL A 663 -15.10 11.19 27.20
CA VAL A 663 -16.30 11.22 28.04
C VAL A 663 -17.51 10.79 27.21
N ALA A 664 -18.16 9.71 27.63
CA ALA A 664 -19.42 9.25 27.07
C ALA A 664 -20.58 10.00 27.74
N VAL A 665 -21.48 10.62 26.96
CA VAL A 665 -22.59 11.43 27.47
C VAL A 665 -23.91 10.77 27.12
N THR A 666 -24.68 10.41 28.16
CA THR A 666 -26.00 9.76 28.02
C THR A 666 -27.08 10.71 27.54
N GLY A 667 -28.24 10.17 27.14
CA GLY A 667 -29.41 10.97 26.78
C GLY A 667 -29.95 11.87 27.90
N GLU A 668 -29.66 11.53 29.17
CA GLU A 668 -30.02 12.33 30.35
C GLU A 668 -28.96 13.39 30.70
N GLY A 669 -27.85 13.46 29.95
CA GLY A 669 -26.74 14.37 30.20
C GLY A 669 -25.76 13.90 31.27
N GLN A 670 -25.91 12.68 31.81
CA GLN A 670 -24.89 12.08 32.67
C GLN A 670 -23.60 11.84 31.86
N GLU A 671 -22.48 12.26 32.42
CA GLU A 671 -21.14 12.07 31.86
C GLU A 671 -20.45 10.86 32.51
N ILE A 672 -19.98 9.92 31.69
CA ILE A 672 -19.21 8.74 32.08
C ILE A 672 -17.80 8.91 31.54
N SER A 673 -16.83 9.10 32.44
CA SER A 673 -15.42 9.25 32.06
C SER A 673 -14.81 7.89 31.72
N ILE A 674 -14.34 7.74 30.49
CA ILE A 674 -13.60 6.56 30.03
C ILE A 674 -12.10 6.80 30.25
N ILE A 675 -11.63 7.95 29.79
CA ILE A 675 -10.24 8.41 29.94
C ILE A 675 -10.21 9.79 30.59
N SER A 676 -9.26 9.99 31.51
CA SER A 676 -8.93 11.30 32.08
C SER A 676 -7.42 11.43 32.29
N GLY A 677 -6.84 12.55 31.87
CA GLY A 677 -5.40 12.79 31.88
C GLY A 677 -4.60 11.82 31.00
N GLY A 678 -5.22 11.25 29.96
CA GLY A 678 -4.63 10.23 29.09
C GLY A 678 -4.57 8.82 29.71
N ARG A 679 -5.30 8.57 30.81
CA ARG A 679 -5.36 7.27 31.49
C ARG A 679 -6.79 6.76 31.59
N PHE A 680 -6.97 5.44 31.59
CA PHE A 680 -8.27 4.82 31.77
C PHE A 680 -8.77 5.02 33.21
N VAL A 681 -9.98 5.54 33.39
CA VAL A 681 -10.56 5.81 34.72
C VAL A 681 -11.90 5.09 34.95
N LEU A 682 -12.41 4.40 33.93
CA LEU A 682 -13.61 3.60 34.03
C LEU A 682 -13.35 2.37 34.92
N GLN A 683 -14.26 2.10 35.86
CA GLN A 683 -14.15 0.91 36.70
C GLN A 683 -14.09 -0.37 35.87
N GLY A 684 -13.14 -1.25 36.14
CA GLY A 684 -12.90 -2.49 35.39
C GLY A 684 -11.87 -2.37 34.27
N THR A 685 -11.29 -1.18 34.06
CA THR A 685 -10.25 -0.93 33.04
C THR A 685 -8.85 -0.73 33.64
N GLU A 686 -8.69 -0.98 34.93
CA GLU A 686 -7.46 -0.67 35.68
C GLU A 686 -6.24 -1.43 35.13
N VAL A 687 -6.43 -2.63 34.59
CA VAL A 687 -5.36 -3.43 33.99
C VAL A 687 -4.71 -2.75 32.79
N LEU A 688 -5.46 -1.94 32.02
CA LEU A 688 -4.91 -1.18 30.90
C LEU A 688 -3.93 -0.11 31.36
N ASN A 689 -3.97 0.30 32.62
CA ASN A 689 -3.05 1.30 33.14
C ASN A 689 -1.71 0.72 33.60
N ALA A 690 -1.62 -0.61 33.82
CA ALA A 690 -0.41 -1.24 34.35
C ALA A 690 0.84 -0.98 33.49
N PRO A 691 0.77 -0.94 32.14
CA PRO A 691 1.92 -0.57 31.33
C PRO A 691 2.41 0.87 31.56
N PHE A 692 1.54 1.84 31.88
CA PHE A 692 1.97 3.23 32.13
C PHE A 692 2.77 3.40 33.42
N ASP A 693 2.60 2.49 34.37
CA ASP A 693 3.23 2.56 35.70
C ASP A 693 4.57 1.82 35.79
N ASN A 694 4.91 1.08 34.73
CA ASN A 694 6.17 0.37 34.56
C ASN A 694 6.99 1.02 33.43
#